data_AF-A0A5K1IYC7-F1
#
_entry.id   AF-A0A5K1IYC7-F1
#
_cell.length_a   1.000
_cell.length_b   1.000
_cell.length_c   1.000
_cell.angle_alpha   90.00
_cell.angle_beta   90.00
_cell.angle_gamma   90.00
#
_symmetry.space_group_name_H-M   'P 1'
#
loop_
_entity.id
_entity.type
_entity.pdbx_description
1 polymer ?
#
loop_
_entity_poly.entity_id
_entity_poly.type
_entity_poly.pdbx_seq_one_letter_code
_entity_poly.pdbx_strand_id
1 'polypeptide(L)'
;MSKNVNKNINGGAAGKAKAAGRMATVAAATIAMTGGSLLSPLTAVAQGANGADATGKPAAVLSPLTGAAAASTGAGTVSAAQKVANLQAAVDAARAKAAAAKADLDAAAAPYDAAAASQQQAQGAYDAAHGASDAATSAASTELEKQMDAAQNKADADVKTLEDAQAALGAAKKNLADKDEALITVQKASDDARTALEAAQAAASDATPEAVAAAQAAADQAASELAQAKQQAADAQARLSGAQAGVDAAAAKQQDAQGKLSEAQRAKDAADKDVNAAQASYDAVKADLDRAEQGAAGPEYEAAKAKVDAAAAALGAAKSVQAQRESELAAASQEVTTAEGEVQAAQQALAVQQQAAVDAQSKLDSATAAATAANAAVDQAKAEHANALAALADAQTKLLAAKDEKDAADKALDQAKAQKQQADQAVAQAQARLDAAQATANASAENYRQGAIAFFKSVGADDAADLILNCKYAGLTKVGEEVDATSLTNMKQAIMWLKACNEYRKSVGLSELKVTYNMMATAIADANYSDTKVAHAQQFNVGENVAWNYGSDPFIQWVDQEKAVFDRAAATLGATGLTGKAAFDFYRQHGDEVDRYVAAHGGGVHTVGHYMNVIDPDYTVTGMGVCTRGTMNRWLTQAQTFSMSGGWYTNAANPMTVAEYEAALNAWCDSLANPGQGVDAARQELSAAQGAAAQAGGKVSAASQAAAARQVQVDAAAADVDAATAEVSDTQATVGEKQAAAEAAARAVADAHANVDAASAAVTAAQSVVTAKSDELDVAKGKAAAARRALNAARAGVGDKESALAAAQDELAAYSADVAAAQRALDAASAALEGARAVQADAQAAVNAAQGAASQADTDVAAAQAELVAAQAAASGAGTAVTAAQAASVAAAARAAQLHDAAAALAQATEDKAAADAAVEAAASAKTDAESGVTAADDAVTDATAERDVSAAAVARLRRINLADAIASGRANDADEALNAKIAAAHDAVERAAAAKIELDAAVAATDAVAPAYLEALANYTAAKGELDQAIAELNAEIARQEAAERGNDEQTQPATQVTYQAKHAVAKSEVVKQQAAMPATGDASDLLGETFVIGGTVLVAAGVFLSDKRRQLIR
;
A
#
# COMPACT_ATOMS: atom_id res chain seq x y z
N MET A 1 6.10 53.93 -16.20
CA MET A 1 7.33 54.69 -15.83
C MET A 1 8.02 53.85 -14.76
N SER A 2 9.30 53.46 -14.79
CA SER A 2 10.43 53.64 -15.73
C SER A 2 11.24 52.31 -15.72
N LYS A 3 12.08 51.88 -16.68
CA LYS A 3 13.28 52.47 -17.30
C LYS A 3 14.32 52.95 -16.25
N ASN A 4 15.62 52.60 -16.32
CA ASN A 4 16.35 51.73 -17.25
C ASN A 4 17.77 51.38 -16.70
N VAL A 5 18.44 50.38 -17.29
CA VAL A 5 19.92 50.30 -17.50
C VAL A 5 20.86 50.29 -16.28
N ASN A 6 21.64 49.20 -16.11
CA ASN A 6 23.03 49.19 -16.61
C ASN A 6 23.53 47.79 -17.02
N LYS A 7 24.67 47.71 -17.74
CA LYS A 7 25.16 46.52 -18.48
C LYS A 7 26.70 46.60 -18.70
N ASN A 8 27.29 45.53 -19.27
CA ASN A 8 28.67 45.42 -19.83
C ASN A 8 29.79 45.30 -18.75
N ILE A 9 31.00 44.73 -18.96
CA ILE A 9 31.67 43.90 -20.02
C ILE A 9 32.91 43.23 -19.32
N ASN A 10 33.56 42.12 -19.72
CA ASN A 10 33.53 41.24 -20.90
C ASN A 10 33.37 39.76 -20.42
N GLY A 11 33.89 38.62 -20.97
CA GLY A 11 34.69 38.26 -22.15
C GLY A 11 36.20 37.98 -21.89
N GLY A 12 36.81 36.87 -22.31
CA GLY A 12 36.27 35.65 -22.95
C GLY A 12 37.36 34.72 -23.55
N ALA A 13 36.94 33.57 -24.10
CA ALA A 13 37.58 32.72 -25.14
C ALA A 13 39.03 32.18 -24.94
N ALA A 14 39.42 30.98 -25.40
CA ALA A 14 38.69 29.79 -25.90
C ALA A 14 39.67 28.58 -25.98
N GLY A 15 39.16 27.35 -26.12
CA GLY A 15 39.99 26.17 -26.41
C GLY A 15 39.18 24.88 -26.58
N LYS A 16 39.28 24.21 -27.74
CA LYS A 16 38.65 22.90 -28.01
C LYS A 16 39.72 21.82 -28.19
N ALA A 17 39.48 20.61 -27.68
CA ALA A 17 40.08 19.38 -28.21
C ALA A 17 39.16 18.17 -27.94
N LYS A 18 39.20 17.17 -28.82
CA LYS A 18 38.47 15.89 -28.70
C LYS A 18 39.28 14.81 -29.42
N ALA A 19 39.73 13.79 -28.70
CA ALA A 19 40.39 12.60 -29.25
C ALA A 19 40.22 11.39 -28.32
N ALA A 20 40.42 10.18 -28.84
CA ALA A 20 40.35 8.92 -28.10
C ALA A 20 41.65 8.10 -28.30
N GLY A 21 41.88 7.10 -27.45
CA GLY A 21 43.04 6.20 -27.54
C GLY A 21 42.80 4.87 -26.81
N ARG A 22 43.47 3.80 -27.25
CA ARG A 22 43.36 2.43 -26.72
C ARG A 22 44.72 1.90 -26.25
N MET A 23 44.68 1.04 -25.24
CA MET A 23 45.60 -0.11 -24.99
C MET A 23 47.11 0.11 -24.73
N ALA A 24 47.47 -0.10 -23.46
CA ALA A 24 48.27 -1.24 -22.96
C ALA A 24 49.82 -1.17 -22.78
N THR A 25 50.24 -1.85 -21.70
CA THR A 25 51.53 -2.57 -21.48
C THR A 25 52.63 -1.92 -20.61
N VAL A 26 52.61 -2.25 -19.30
CA VAL A 26 53.72 -2.69 -18.40
C VAL A 26 55.06 -1.91 -18.34
N ALA A 27 55.44 -1.45 -17.13
CA ALA A 27 56.70 -1.80 -16.42
C ALA A 27 56.85 -1.16 -15.01
N ALA A 28 57.37 -1.94 -14.03
CA ALA A 28 58.24 -1.66 -12.84
C ALA A 28 58.22 -0.28 -12.09
N ALA A 29 58.52 -0.14 -10.79
CA ALA A 29 59.00 -0.99 -9.67
C ALA A 29 58.39 -0.44 -8.34
N THR A 30 58.29 -1.08 -7.16
CA THR A 30 59.07 -2.13 -6.44
C THR A 30 60.33 -1.60 -5.70
N ILE A 31 60.64 -2.17 -4.51
CA ILE A 31 61.71 -1.79 -3.52
C ILE A 31 61.26 -0.57 -2.65
N ALA A 32 61.41 -0.49 -1.32
CA ALA A 32 62.31 -1.09 -0.30
C ALA A 32 61.60 -1.15 1.10
N MET A 33 62.09 -1.70 2.24
CA MET A 33 63.26 -2.54 2.63
C MET A 33 62.97 -3.16 4.04
N THR A 34 62.95 -4.49 4.23
CA THR A 34 63.99 -5.38 4.85
C THR A 34 64.18 -5.42 6.38
N GLY A 35 64.27 -6.64 6.93
CA GLY A 35 64.92 -7.01 8.20
C GLY A 35 64.20 -8.15 8.97
N GLY A 36 64.83 -9.26 9.37
CA GLY A 36 66.17 -9.75 9.03
C GLY A 36 66.61 -11.02 9.80
N SER A 37 67.13 -12.02 9.07
CA SER A 37 68.23 -12.95 9.44
C SER A 37 68.18 -13.86 10.70
N LEU A 38 68.35 -15.18 10.44
CA LEU A 38 69.20 -16.15 11.16
C LEU A 38 68.73 -16.65 12.57
N LEU A 39 69.12 -17.84 13.08
CA LEU A 39 70.22 -18.77 12.75
C LEU A 39 69.83 -20.26 13.00
N SER A 40 70.48 -21.20 12.31
CA SER A 40 70.57 -22.63 12.72
C SER A 40 71.83 -22.87 13.59
N PRO A 41 72.13 -24.10 14.06
CA PRO A 41 73.25 -24.81 13.43
C PRO A 41 73.12 -26.36 13.39
N LEU A 42 74.19 -27.02 12.94
CA LEU A 42 74.32 -28.45 12.62
C LEU A 42 75.29 -29.19 13.57
N THR A 43 75.21 -30.53 13.56
CA THR A 43 76.27 -31.54 13.87
C THR A 43 76.96 -31.57 15.24
N ALA A 44 76.86 -32.72 15.94
CA ALA A 44 78.00 -33.48 16.50
C ALA A 44 77.56 -34.89 16.99
N VAL A 45 78.52 -35.80 17.24
CA VAL A 45 78.31 -37.17 17.75
C VAL A 45 79.05 -37.35 19.09
N ALA A 46 78.40 -37.88 20.14
CA ALA A 46 79.07 -38.55 21.27
C ALA A 46 78.12 -39.41 22.15
N GLN A 47 78.70 -40.43 22.77
CA GLN A 47 78.10 -41.58 23.48
C GLN A 47 77.65 -41.30 24.94
N GLY A 48 76.68 -42.09 25.42
CA GLY A 48 76.59 -42.56 26.82
C GLY A 48 75.69 -41.78 27.80
N ALA A 49 75.18 -42.36 28.89
CA ALA A 49 75.09 -43.79 29.27
C ALA A 49 74.07 -44.01 30.42
N ASN A 50 73.58 -45.26 30.57
CA ASN A 50 72.77 -45.82 31.68
C ASN A 50 71.34 -45.25 31.89
N GLY A 51 70.34 -46.08 32.23
CA GLY A 51 70.32 -47.54 32.32
C GLY A 51 69.05 -48.11 32.99
N ALA A 52 68.94 -49.45 33.02
CA ALA A 52 67.91 -50.28 33.70
C ALA A 52 66.47 -50.19 33.12
N ASP A 53 65.70 -51.30 32.97
CA ASP A 53 66.08 -52.72 33.04
C ASP A 53 65.07 -53.65 32.29
N ALA A 54 65.44 -54.92 32.14
CA ALA A 54 64.61 -56.16 32.07
C ALA A 54 63.22 -56.19 31.36
N THR A 55 62.82 -57.21 30.59
CA THR A 55 63.43 -58.49 30.12
C THR A 55 62.56 -59.11 28.99
N GLY A 56 63.17 -59.78 27.99
CA GLY A 56 62.43 -60.62 27.01
C GLY A 56 63.16 -60.88 25.68
N LYS A 57 63.76 -62.07 25.51
CA LYS A 57 64.51 -62.56 24.31
C LYS A 57 64.48 -64.10 24.26
N PRO A 58 64.94 -64.83 23.20
CA PRO A 58 65.53 -64.42 21.89
C PRO A 58 64.44 -64.19 20.80
N ALA A 59 64.61 -64.21 19.46
CA ALA A 59 65.69 -64.52 18.47
C ALA A 59 65.57 -63.55 17.25
N ALA A 60 66.35 -63.50 16.15
CA ALA A 60 67.32 -64.38 15.45
C ALA A 60 66.67 -65.55 14.65
N VAL A 61 67.19 -66.11 13.53
CA VAL A 61 68.57 -66.27 12.97
C VAL A 61 68.56 -66.29 11.41
N LEU A 62 69.56 -65.65 10.77
CA LEU A 62 70.15 -65.83 9.41
C LEU A 62 69.31 -65.92 8.10
N SER A 63 69.88 -65.34 7.03
CA SER A 63 69.91 -65.93 5.68
C SER A 63 71.12 -66.87 5.55
N PRO A 64 71.01 -68.00 4.83
CA PRO A 64 71.94 -68.20 3.71
C PRO A 64 71.35 -68.99 2.50
N LEU A 65 72.15 -69.08 1.44
CA LEU A 65 71.95 -69.98 0.29
C LEU A 65 72.42 -71.43 0.57
N THR A 66 72.10 -72.31 -0.41
CA THR A 66 72.74 -73.61 -0.76
C THR A 66 72.58 -74.85 0.14
N GLY A 67 72.24 -75.96 -0.53
CA GLY A 67 72.60 -77.34 -0.15
C GLY A 67 71.51 -78.16 0.57
N ALA A 68 71.31 -79.44 0.28
CA ALA A 68 71.83 -80.27 -0.82
C ALA A 68 70.91 -81.49 -1.07
N ALA A 69 71.11 -82.20 -2.19
CA ALA A 69 70.29 -83.33 -2.59
C ALA A 69 70.63 -84.65 -1.87
N ALA A 70 69.66 -85.59 -1.82
CA ALA A 70 69.87 -87.01 -2.17
C ALA A 70 68.53 -87.74 -2.36
N ALA A 71 68.50 -88.68 -3.32
CA ALA A 71 67.65 -89.88 -3.47
C ALA A 71 66.20 -89.89 -2.89
N SER A 72 65.19 -90.32 -3.66
CA SER A 72 65.25 -91.61 -4.37
C SER A 72 64.71 -91.61 -5.80
N THR A 73 65.09 -92.67 -6.52
CA THR A 73 64.61 -93.06 -7.85
C THR A 73 63.10 -93.27 -7.87
N GLY A 74 62.39 -92.55 -8.74
CA GLY A 74 60.95 -92.70 -8.91
C GLY A 74 60.46 -92.15 -10.25
N ALA A 75 60.62 -92.91 -11.32
CA ALA A 75 59.91 -92.67 -12.58
C ALA A 75 58.42 -93.07 -12.43
N GLY A 76 57.70 -92.34 -11.56
CA GLY A 76 56.28 -92.53 -11.31
C GLY A 76 55.47 -91.46 -12.03
N THR A 77 54.61 -91.87 -12.94
CA THR A 77 53.59 -90.99 -13.53
C THR A 77 52.65 -90.51 -12.43
N VAL A 78 52.78 -89.25 -12.01
CA VAL A 78 51.78 -88.60 -11.15
C VAL A 78 50.44 -88.67 -11.89
N SER A 79 49.47 -89.38 -11.31
CA SER A 79 48.21 -89.62 -11.99
C SER A 79 47.46 -88.31 -12.22
N ALA A 80 46.65 -88.29 -13.29
CA ALA A 80 45.86 -87.13 -13.69
C ALA A 80 45.04 -86.56 -12.51
N ALA A 81 44.38 -87.46 -11.77
CA ALA A 81 43.63 -87.18 -10.55
C ALA A 81 44.47 -86.54 -9.41
N GLN A 82 45.74 -86.95 -9.22
CA GLN A 82 46.59 -86.36 -8.17
C GLN A 82 46.98 -84.91 -8.48
N LYS A 83 47.10 -84.56 -9.77
CA LYS A 83 47.35 -83.17 -10.19
C LYS A 83 46.11 -82.29 -10.02
N VAL A 84 44.92 -82.81 -10.32
CA VAL A 84 43.63 -82.15 -10.02
C VAL A 84 43.46 -81.96 -8.51
N ALA A 85 43.80 -82.96 -7.68
CA ALA A 85 43.74 -82.83 -6.22
C ALA A 85 44.68 -81.72 -5.69
N ASN A 86 45.88 -81.58 -6.26
CA ASN A 86 46.80 -80.50 -5.87
C ASN A 86 46.29 -79.11 -6.29
N LEU A 87 45.68 -78.98 -7.47
CA LEU A 87 45.06 -77.72 -7.93
C LEU A 87 43.79 -77.39 -7.13
N GLN A 88 43.00 -78.39 -6.73
CA GLN A 88 41.86 -78.22 -5.83
C GLN A 88 42.31 -77.70 -4.46
N ALA A 89 43.40 -78.24 -3.90
CA ALA A 89 44.00 -77.73 -2.66
C ALA A 89 44.51 -76.28 -2.80
N ALA A 90 45.03 -75.89 -3.99
CA ALA A 90 45.41 -74.51 -4.27
C ALA A 90 44.19 -73.57 -4.35
N VAL A 91 43.09 -74.01 -4.99
CA VAL A 91 41.80 -73.29 -4.99
C VAL A 91 41.26 -73.10 -3.58
N ASP A 92 41.29 -74.13 -2.73
CA ASP A 92 40.78 -74.02 -1.37
C ASP A 92 41.69 -73.17 -0.46
N ALA A 93 43.01 -73.16 -0.68
CA ALA A 93 43.93 -72.24 -0.02
C ALA A 93 43.71 -70.78 -0.46
N ALA A 94 43.57 -70.51 -1.76
CA ALA A 94 43.24 -69.19 -2.29
C ALA A 94 41.84 -68.71 -1.81
N ARG A 95 40.89 -69.64 -1.69
CA ARG A 95 39.54 -69.39 -1.15
C ARG A 95 39.59 -69.00 0.33
N ALA A 96 40.43 -69.68 1.13
CA ALA A 96 40.67 -69.30 2.52
C ALA A 96 41.35 -67.92 2.62
N LYS A 97 42.32 -67.61 1.76
CA LYS A 97 42.96 -66.29 1.69
C LYS A 97 41.98 -65.17 1.32
N ALA A 98 41.15 -65.38 0.31
CA ALA A 98 40.11 -64.44 -0.10
C ALA A 98 39.03 -64.26 0.97
N ALA A 99 38.68 -65.31 1.73
CA ALA A 99 37.75 -65.23 2.85
C ALA A 99 38.34 -64.47 4.06
N ALA A 100 39.63 -64.66 4.35
CA ALA A 100 40.34 -63.89 5.39
C ALA A 100 40.40 -62.39 5.02
N ALA A 101 40.88 -62.06 3.81
CA ALA A 101 40.95 -60.68 3.35
C ALA A 101 39.55 -60.02 3.24
N LYS A 102 38.48 -60.79 3.03
CA LYS A 102 37.10 -60.30 3.11
C LYS A 102 36.69 -59.97 4.55
N ALA A 103 37.09 -60.77 5.53
CA ALA A 103 36.83 -60.49 6.94
C ALA A 103 37.62 -59.25 7.42
N ASP A 104 38.86 -59.07 6.94
CA ASP A 104 39.67 -57.87 7.21
C ASP A 104 39.02 -56.62 6.59
N LEU A 105 38.50 -56.72 5.36
CA LEU A 105 37.69 -55.66 4.73
C LEU A 105 36.41 -55.36 5.50
N ASP A 106 35.67 -56.37 5.96
CA ASP A 106 34.44 -56.16 6.75
C ASP A 106 34.74 -55.53 8.12
N ALA A 107 35.88 -55.85 8.73
CA ALA A 107 36.35 -55.21 9.96
C ALA A 107 36.79 -53.75 9.73
N ALA A 108 37.38 -53.43 8.57
CA ALA A 108 37.79 -52.07 8.20
C ALA A 108 36.63 -51.21 7.66
N ALA A 109 35.58 -51.83 7.11
CA ALA A 109 34.38 -51.14 6.64
C ALA A 109 33.58 -50.51 7.79
N ALA A 110 33.34 -51.25 8.87
CA ALA A 110 32.54 -50.77 10.00
C ALA A 110 32.96 -49.39 10.59
N PRO A 111 34.26 -49.09 10.86
CA PRO A 111 34.66 -47.76 11.29
C PRO A 111 34.63 -46.71 10.17
N TYR A 112 34.87 -47.10 8.92
CA TYR A 112 34.81 -46.18 7.76
C TYR A 112 33.37 -45.74 7.47
N ASP A 113 32.43 -46.68 7.40
CA ASP A 113 31.01 -46.42 7.17
C ASP A 113 30.42 -45.57 8.31
N ALA A 114 30.84 -45.81 9.56
CA ALA A 114 30.43 -45.01 10.71
C ALA A 114 30.97 -43.57 10.65
N ALA A 115 32.24 -43.38 10.27
CA ALA A 115 32.83 -42.05 10.11
C ALA A 115 32.19 -41.28 8.94
N ALA A 116 32.03 -41.93 7.78
CA ALA A 116 31.37 -41.33 6.61
C ALA A 116 29.91 -40.96 6.89
N ALA A 117 29.16 -41.79 7.63
CA ALA A 117 27.80 -41.44 8.08
C ALA A 117 27.80 -40.25 9.05
N SER A 118 28.76 -40.18 9.99
CA SER A 118 28.91 -39.04 10.90
C SER A 118 29.27 -37.75 10.15
N GLN A 119 30.11 -37.83 9.12
CA GLN A 119 30.46 -36.71 8.25
C GLN A 119 29.25 -36.23 7.43
N GLN A 120 28.47 -37.15 6.87
CA GLN A 120 27.23 -36.80 6.16
C GLN A 120 26.20 -36.15 7.09
N GLN A 121 26.08 -36.63 8.33
CA GLN A 121 25.22 -36.04 9.34
C GLN A 121 25.68 -34.64 9.77
N ALA A 122 26.99 -34.45 9.99
CA ALA A 122 27.57 -33.15 10.33
C ALA A 122 27.47 -32.13 9.16
N GLN A 123 27.60 -32.59 7.91
CA GLN A 123 27.37 -31.77 6.71
C GLN A 123 25.92 -31.28 6.67
N GLY A 124 24.95 -32.18 6.83
CA GLY A 124 23.53 -31.81 6.87
C GLY A 124 23.18 -30.88 8.05
N ALA A 125 23.84 -31.03 9.20
CA ALA A 125 23.70 -30.12 10.34
C ALA A 125 24.27 -28.73 10.05
N TYR A 126 25.46 -28.64 9.42
CA TYR A 126 26.05 -27.39 8.99
C TYR A 126 25.21 -26.67 7.94
N ASP A 127 24.76 -27.37 6.89
CA ASP A 127 23.95 -26.78 5.81
C ASP A 127 22.61 -26.24 6.36
N ALA A 128 21.98 -26.97 7.29
CA ALA A 128 20.78 -26.50 7.99
C ALA A 128 21.04 -25.29 8.90
N ALA A 129 22.16 -25.27 9.63
CA ALA A 129 22.54 -24.15 10.49
C ALA A 129 22.92 -22.89 9.69
N HIS A 130 23.61 -23.05 8.55
CA HIS A 130 23.93 -21.95 7.64
C HIS A 130 22.66 -21.37 7.01
N GLY A 131 21.76 -22.23 6.49
CA GLY A 131 20.47 -21.77 5.97
C GLY A 131 19.59 -21.06 7.02
N ALA A 132 19.66 -21.49 8.27
CA ALA A 132 19.00 -20.80 9.39
C ALA A 132 19.66 -19.44 9.71
N SER A 133 20.99 -19.34 9.61
CA SER A 133 21.75 -18.09 9.75
C SER A 133 21.41 -17.08 8.65
N ASP A 134 21.35 -17.51 7.39
CA ASP A 134 20.96 -16.68 6.25
C ASP A 134 19.52 -16.19 6.39
N ALA A 135 18.59 -17.07 6.79
CA ALA A 135 17.19 -16.73 7.02
C ALA A 135 16.99 -15.76 8.20
N ALA A 136 17.71 -15.94 9.31
CA ALA A 136 17.64 -15.05 10.47
C ALA A 136 18.25 -13.67 10.16
N THR A 137 19.38 -13.63 9.45
CA THR A 137 20.02 -12.40 8.95
C THR A 137 19.08 -11.64 8.01
N SER A 138 18.42 -12.35 7.08
CA SER A 138 17.42 -11.77 6.18
C SER A 138 16.23 -11.19 6.95
N ALA A 139 15.72 -11.92 7.96
CA ALA A 139 14.62 -11.45 8.80
C ALA A 139 14.98 -10.21 9.64
N ALA A 140 16.25 -10.02 10.00
CA ALA A 140 16.73 -8.80 10.64
C ALA A 140 16.85 -7.62 9.64
N SER A 141 17.22 -7.87 8.38
CA SER A 141 17.22 -6.85 7.31
C SER A 141 15.80 -6.38 7.00
N THR A 142 14.87 -7.31 6.79
CA THR A 142 13.47 -6.98 6.46
C THR A 142 12.77 -6.23 7.60
N GLU A 143 13.09 -6.50 8.87
CA GLU A 143 12.53 -5.72 9.98
C GLU A 143 13.16 -4.31 10.06
N LEU A 144 14.45 -4.14 9.78
CA LEU A 144 15.09 -2.82 9.67
C LEU A 144 14.52 -2.00 8.51
N GLU A 145 14.33 -2.62 7.34
CA GLU A 145 13.69 -2.00 6.16
C GLU A 145 12.25 -1.58 6.48
N LYS A 146 11.44 -2.48 7.03
CA LYS A 146 10.05 -2.22 7.48
C LYS A 146 9.97 -1.06 8.48
N GLN A 147 10.88 -0.98 9.45
CA GLN A 147 10.92 0.13 10.40
C GLN A 147 11.42 1.44 9.77
N MET A 148 12.34 1.36 8.81
CA MET A 148 12.82 2.52 8.06
C MET A 148 11.70 3.11 7.19
N ASP A 149 10.94 2.27 6.49
CA ASP A 149 9.80 2.69 5.68
C ASP A 149 8.68 3.25 6.56
N ALA A 150 8.35 2.62 7.68
CA ALA A 150 7.36 3.15 8.63
C ALA A 150 7.77 4.53 9.19
N ALA A 151 9.04 4.71 9.57
CA ALA A 151 9.55 5.97 10.06
C ALA A 151 9.61 7.06 8.97
N GLN A 152 9.99 6.71 7.74
CA GLN A 152 10.00 7.65 6.60
C GLN A 152 8.57 8.05 6.21
N ASN A 153 7.63 7.10 6.18
CA ASN A 153 6.23 7.39 5.90
C ASN A 153 5.59 8.31 6.96
N LYS A 154 5.90 8.13 8.26
CA LYS A 154 5.46 9.12 9.29
C LYS A 154 6.14 10.47 9.08
N ALA A 155 7.45 10.51 8.83
CA ALA A 155 8.16 11.78 8.59
C ALA A 155 7.58 12.55 7.39
N ASP A 156 7.26 11.87 6.29
CA ASP A 156 6.67 12.49 5.10
C ASP A 156 5.21 12.94 5.37
N ALA A 157 4.45 12.19 6.18
CA ALA A 157 3.11 12.59 6.61
C ALA A 157 3.12 13.79 7.59
N ASP A 158 4.07 13.86 8.52
CA ASP A 158 4.23 14.99 9.44
C ASP A 158 4.71 16.25 8.68
N VAL A 159 5.61 16.10 7.69
CA VAL A 159 5.99 17.18 6.76
C VAL A 159 4.74 17.73 6.05
N LYS A 160 3.88 16.85 5.51
CA LYS A 160 2.64 17.29 4.88
C LYS A 160 1.69 17.96 5.88
N THR A 161 1.56 17.41 7.09
CA THR A 161 0.75 18.02 8.16
C THR A 161 1.23 19.43 8.51
N LEU A 162 2.55 19.66 8.49
CA LEU A 162 3.15 20.98 8.65
C LEU A 162 2.87 21.91 7.45
N GLU A 163 2.90 21.42 6.21
CA GLU A 163 2.51 22.20 5.02
C GLU A 163 1.02 22.60 5.06
N ASP A 164 0.14 21.65 5.40
CA ASP A 164 -1.31 21.88 5.56
C ASP A 164 -1.60 22.87 6.72
N ALA A 165 -0.88 22.76 7.85
CA ALA A 165 -0.96 23.71 8.96
C ALA A 165 -0.46 25.13 8.57
N GLN A 166 0.63 25.23 7.80
CA GLN A 166 1.13 26.51 7.27
C GLN A 166 0.14 27.14 6.28
N ALA A 167 -0.55 26.33 5.47
CA ALA A 167 -1.62 26.80 4.60
C ALA A 167 -2.84 27.29 5.41
N ALA A 168 -3.24 26.57 6.46
CA ALA A 168 -4.31 26.99 7.37
C ALA A 168 -3.96 28.30 8.10
N LEU A 169 -2.72 28.46 8.57
CA LEU A 169 -2.20 29.69 9.16
C LEU A 169 -2.20 30.87 8.16
N GLY A 170 -1.87 30.61 6.90
CA GLY A 170 -2.00 31.59 5.81
C GLY A 170 -3.46 32.01 5.57
N ALA A 171 -4.39 31.07 5.60
CA ALA A 171 -5.83 31.33 5.48
C ALA A 171 -6.38 32.10 6.69
N ALA A 172 -5.98 31.76 7.91
CA ALA A 172 -6.34 32.47 9.14
C ALA A 172 -5.83 33.92 9.12
N LYS A 173 -4.56 34.13 8.75
CA LYS A 173 -3.95 35.47 8.62
C LYS A 173 -4.62 36.30 7.53
N LYS A 174 -5.12 35.67 6.45
CA LYS A 174 -5.98 36.36 5.46
C LYS A 174 -7.36 36.71 6.03
N ASN A 175 -8.05 35.77 6.69
CA ASN A 175 -9.35 36.02 7.30
C ASN A 175 -9.29 37.17 8.31
N LEU A 176 -8.23 37.25 9.12
CA LEU A 176 -7.99 38.39 10.01
C LEU A 176 -7.89 39.71 9.24
N ALA A 177 -7.11 39.78 8.16
CA ALA A 177 -7.03 40.98 7.33
C ALA A 177 -8.38 41.33 6.66
N ASP A 178 -9.15 40.34 6.21
CA ASP A 178 -10.50 40.52 5.68
C ASP A 178 -11.47 41.04 6.80
N LYS A 179 -11.25 40.71 8.08
CA LYS A 179 -11.99 41.26 9.24
C LYS A 179 -11.52 42.66 9.64
N ASP A 180 -10.23 42.97 9.56
CA ASP A 180 -9.71 44.32 9.78
C ASP A 180 -10.31 45.31 8.77
N GLU A 181 -10.33 44.97 7.48
CA GLU A 181 -10.94 45.82 6.44
C GLU A 181 -12.46 45.96 6.61
N ALA A 182 -13.15 44.90 7.06
CA ALA A 182 -14.56 44.97 7.43
C ALA A 182 -14.82 45.87 8.65
N LEU A 183 -14.00 45.77 9.70
CA LEU A 183 -14.07 46.61 10.89
C LEU A 183 -13.85 48.08 10.54
N ILE A 184 -12.82 48.41 9.76
CA ILE A 184 -12.57 49.77 9.25
C ILE A 184 -13.78 50.30 8.47
N THR A 185 -14.44 49.44 7.69
CA THR A 185 -15.63 49.81 6.90
C THR A 185 -16.84 50.14 7.78
N VAL A 186 -17.15 49.33 8.80
CA VAL A 186 -18.27 49.63 9.73
C VAL A 186 -17.95 50.75 10.70
N GLN A 187 -16.69 50.91 11.12
CA GLN A 187 -16.22 52.04 11.93
C GLN A 187 -16.51 53.37 11.20
N LYS A 188 -16.18 53.43 9.91
CA LYS A 188 -16.50 54.57 9.06
C LYS A 188 -18.01 54.80 8.92
N ALA A 189 -18.80 53.74 8.74
CA ALA A 189 -20.26 53.86 8.69
C ALA A 189 -20.85 54.40 10.01
N SER A 190 -20.26 54.05 11.15
CA SER A 190 -20.60 54.59 12.48
C SER A 190 -20.21 56.07 12.66
N ASP A 191 -19.09 56.52 12.07
CA ASP A 191 -18.69 57.94 12.01
C ASP A 191 -19.58 58.76 11.06
N ASP A 192 -19.90 58.22 9.88
CA ASP A 192 -20.83 58.82 8.91
C ASP A 192 -22.24 58.93 9.54
N ALA A 193 -22.71 57.90 10.27
CA ALA A 193 -23.96 57.92 11.03
C ALA A 193 -23.92 58.88 12.23
N ARG A 194 -22.78 59.03 12.92
CA ARG A 194 -22.64 60.05 13.98
C ARG A 194 -22.78 61.45 13.39
N THR A 195 -22.16 61.69 12.23
CA THR A 195 -22.26 62.96 11.51
C THR A 195 -23.71 63.26 11.06
N ALA A 196 -24.46 62.23 10.65
CA ALA A 196 -25.89 62.36 10.35
C ALA A 196 -26.74 62.67 11.59
N LEU A 197 -26.46 62.03 12.73
CA LEU A 197 -27.14 62.30 14.01
C LEU A 197 -26.82 63.71 14.54
N GLU A 198 -25.56 64.16 14.47
CA GLU A 198 -25.15 65.52 14.82
C GLU A 198 -25.90 66.55 13.95
N ALA A 199 -26.08 66.28 12.65
CA ALA A 199 -26.86 67.12 11.75
C ALA A 199 -28.37 67.10 12.04
N ALA A 200 -28.94 65.94 12.40
CA ALA A 200 -30.34 65.82 12.80
C ALA A 200 -30.64 66.54 14.12
N GLN A 201 -29.73 66.45 15.10
CA GLN A 201 -29.79 67.19 16.36
C GLN A 201 -29.72 68.71 16.12
N ALA A 202 -28.85 69.16 15.21
CA ALA A 202 -28.77 70.57 14.82
C ALA A 202 -30.02 71.07 14.06
N ALA A 203 -30.74 70.19 13.35
CA ALA A 203 -32.02 70.52 12.72
C ALA A 203 -33.20 70.54 13.71
N ALA A 204 -33.11 69.77 14.80
CA ALA A 204 -34.16 69.65 15.81
C ALA A 204 -34.07 70.68 16.96
N SER A 205 -33.05 71.54 17.00
CA SER A 205 -32.82 72.50 18.11
C SER A 205 -33.98 73.46 18.37
N ASP A 206 -34.78 73.76 17.35
CA ASP A 206 -35.90 74.70 17.40
C ASP A 206 -37.24 74.04 17.78
N ALA A 207 -37.28 72.70 17.93
CA ALA A 207 -38.50 71.91 18.08
C ALA A 207 -38.83 71.56 19.55
N THR A 208 -38.93 72.58 20.41
CA THR A 208 -39.29 72.34 21.83
C THR A 208 -40.78 72.00 22.01
N PRO A 209 -41.19 71.33 23.11
CA PRO A 209 -42.60 71.07 23.41
C PRO A 209 -43.45 72.35 23.48
N GLU A 210 -42.88 73.45 23.98
CA GLU A 210 -43.53 74.76 24.01
C GLU A 210 -43.72 75.33 22.61
N ALA A 211 -42.73 75.16 21.71
CA ALA A 211 -42.84 75.61 20.32
C ALA A 211 -43.92 74.86 19.54
N VAL A 212 -44.04 73.53 19.75
CA VAL A 212 -45.11 72.71 19.16
C VAL A 212 -46.48 73.09 19.74
N ALA A 213 -46.59 73.24 21.06
CA ALA A 213 -47.84 73.67 21.70
C ALA A 213 -48.28 75.08 21.27
N ALA A 214 -47.33 76.01 21.12
CA ALA A 214 -47.60 77.36 20.62
C ALA A 214 -48.04 77.37 19.15
N ALA A 215 -47.44 76.53 18.29
CA ALA A 215 -47.86 76.39 16.90
C ALA A 215 -49.29 75.83 16.78
N GLN A 216 -49.65 74.85 17.62
CA GLN A 216 -50.99 74.29 17.67
C GLN A 216 -52.02 75.32 18.17
N ALA A 217 -51.75 76.00 19.28
CA ALA A 217 -52.63 77.02 19.83
C ALA A 217 -52.85 78.21 18.88
N ALA A 218 -51.82 78.60 18.09
CA ALA A 218 -51.93 79.64 17.08
C ALA A 218 -52.86 79.24 15.91
N ALA A 219 -52.94 77.95 15.55
CA ALA A 219 -53.85 77.47 14.52
C ALA A 219 -55.32 77.52 14.99
N ASP A 220 -55.59 77.08 16.22
CA ASP A 220 -56.94 77.07 16.79
C ASP A 220 -57.46 78.51 17.05
N GLN A 221 -56.58 79.41 17.52
CA GLN A 221 -56.88 80.84 17.67
C GLN A 221 -57.27 81.49 16.32
N ALA A 222 -56.48 81.25 15.27
CA ALA A 222 -56.74 81.82 13.94
C ALA A 222 -58.06 81.34 13.31
N ALA A 223 -58.48 80.10 13.60
CA ALA A 223 -59.78 79.57 13.17
C ALA A 223 -60.95 80.29 13.86
N SER A 224 -60.82 80.62 15.14
CA SER A 224 -61.82 81.36 15.92
C SER A 224 -61.97 82.81 15.48
N GLU A 225 -60.86 83.51 15.23
CA GLU A 225 -60.86 84.92 14.82
C GLU A 225 -61.48 85.13 13.42
N LEU A 226 -61.27 84.19 12.48
CA LEU A 226 -61.90 84.20 11.16
C LEU A 226 -63.43 84.06 11.22
N ALA A 227 -63.97 83.47 12.29
CA ALA A 227 -65.42 83.41 12.54
C ALA A 227 -65.94 84.73 13.14
N GLN A 228 -65.26 85.30 14.14
CA GLN A 228 -65.68 86.56 14.76
C GLN A 228 -65.68 87.74 13.76
N ALA A 229 -64.68 87.81 12.88
CA ALA A 229 -64.58 88.84 11.84
C ALA A 229 -65.79 88.86 10.88
N LYS A 230 -66.47 87.71 10.69
CA LYS A 230 -67.70 87.63 9.88
C LYS A 230 -68.95 88.07 10.65
N GLN A 231 -69.00 87.84 11.96
CA GLN A 231 -70.13 88.22 12.82
C GLN A 231 -70.19 89.74 13.02
N GLN A 232 -69.05 90.39 13.31
CA GLN A 232 -69.00 91.83 13.61
C GLN A 232 -69.45 92.71 12.42
N ALA A 233 -69.31 92.21 11.18
CA ALA A 233 -69.80 92.88 9.98
C ALA A 233 -71.34 92.97 9.90
N ALA A 234 -72.08 92.08 10.59
CA ALA A 234 -73.54 92.12 10.67
C ALA A 234 -74.04 93.08 11.77
N ASP A 235 -73.42 93.03 12.96
CA ASP A 235 -73.87 93.80 14.13
C ASP A 235 -73.73 95.33 13.94
N ALA A 236 -72.78 95.76 13.10
CA ALA A 236 -72.60 97.16 12.73
C ALA A 236 -73.85 97.76 12.03
N GLN A 237 -74.61 96.95 11.30
CA GLN A 237 -75.81 97.39 10.57
C GLN A 237 -76.99 97.67 11.51
N ALA A 238 -77.06 97.00 12.67
CA ALA A 238 -78.21 97.03 13.56
C ALA A 238 -78.26 98.27 14.48
N ARG A 239 -77.10 98.84 14.84
CA ARG A 239 -77.02 99.96 15.80
C ARG A 239 -77.54 101.30 15.27
N LEU A 240 -77.64 101.46 13.94
CA LEU A 240 -78.07 102.72 13.31
C LEU A 240 -79.50 103.15 13.71
N SER A 241 -80.39 102.20 13.99
CA SER A 241 -81.81 102.46 14.25
C SER A 241 -82.14 102.84 15.71
N GLY A 242 -81.20 102.69 16.65
CA GLY A 242 -81.46 102.86 18.08
C GLY A 242 -81.43 104.31 18.58
N ALA A 243 -80.70 105.20 17.89
CA ALA A 243 -80.41 106.56 18.37
C ALA A 243 -81.62 107.53 18.36
N GLN A 244 -82.76 107.13 17.79
CA GLN A 244 -83.88 108.03 17.50
C GLN A 244 -84.85 108.25 18.68
N ALA A 245 -84.82 107.42 19.72
CA ALA A 245 -85.87 107.36 20.76
C ALA A 245 -85.58 108.15 22.05
N GLY A 246 -84.43 108.83 22.16
CA GLY A 246 -83.99 109.45 23.44
C GLY A 246 -84.59 110.83 23.77
N VAL A 247 -85.31 111.47 22.84
CA VAL A 247 -85.67 112.90 22.92
C VAL A 247 -86.83 113.18 23.88
N ASP A 248 -87.83 112.30 23.94
CA ASP A 248 -89.13 112.61 24.56
C ASP A 248 -89.11 112.63 26.10
N ALA A 249 -88.06 112.09 26.73
CA ALA A 249 -87.96 111.95 28.19
C ALA A 249 -87.67 113.26 28.94
N ALA A 250 -87.24 114.32 28.26
CA ALA A 250 -86.76 115.55 28.89
C ALA A 250 -87.87 116.44 29.51
N ALA A 251 -89.11 116.33 29.02
CA ALA A 251 -90.17 117.32 29.29
C ALA A 251 -90.72 117.33 30.74
N ALA A 252 -90.49 116.29 31.53
CA ALA A 252 -91.21 116.07 32.79
C ALA A 252 -90.75 116.91 34.00
N LYS A 253 -89.57 117.55 33.95
CA LYS A 253 -88.92 118.18 35.13
C LYS A 253 -89.41 119.60 35.48
N GLN A 254 -90.29 120.19 34.69
CA GLN A 254 -90.65 121.61 34.80
C GLN A 254 -91.47 121.98 36.07
N GLN A 255 -92.11 121.00 36.72
CA GLN A 255 -93.24 121.27 37.63
C GLN A 255 -92.87 121.45 39.12
N ASP A 256 -91.67 121.06 39.56
CA ASP A 256 -91.27 121.05 40.98
C ASP A 256 -90.97 122.45 41.56
N ALA A 257 -90.57 123.40 40.71
CA ALA A 257 -89.99 124.68 41.13
C ALA A 257 -90.95 125.63 41.90
N GLN A 258 -92.26 125.37 41.91
CA GLN A 258 -93.25 126.28 42.50
C GLN A 258 -93.50 126.09 44.00
N GLY A 259 -93.07 124.98 44.62
CA GLY A 259 -93.41 124.68 46.02
C GLY A 259 -92.80 125.65 47.05
N LYS A 260 -91.58 126.14 46.79
CA LYS A 260 -90.70 126.75 47.80
C LYS A 260 -91.08 128.17 48.24
N LEU A 261 -92.06 128.81 47.58
CA LEU A 261 -92.62 130.09 48.04
C LEU A 261 -93.47 129.92 49.32
N SER A 262 -94.01 128.73 49.59
CA SER A 262 -94.90 128.48 50.74
C SER A 262 -94.17 128.21 52.06
N GLU A 263 -92.87 127.97 52.02
CA GLU A 263 -92.08 127.57 53.20
C GLU A 263 -91.77 128.77 54.11
N ALA A 264 -91.47 129.93 53.52
CA ALA A 264 -91.16 131.16 54.26
C ALA A 264 -92.32 131.64 55.17
N GLN A 265 -93.56 131.36 54.81
CA GLN A 265 -94.74 131.81 55.57
C GLN A 265 -95.03 130.95 56.80
N ARG A 266 -94.61 129.66 56.81
CA ARG A 266 -94.88 128.73 57.91
C ARG A 266 -93.89 128.82 59.07
N ALA A 267 -92.69 129.35 58.84
CA ALA A 267 -91.63 129.45 59.86
C ALA A 267 -92.07 130.27 61.10
N LYS A 268 -92.98 131.23 60.93
CA LYS A 268 -93.54 132.02 62.03
C LYS A 268 -94.49 131.22 62.95
N ASP A 269 -95.19 130.22 62.41
CA ASP A 269 -96.18 129.42 63.14
C ASP A 269 -95.57 128.15 63.79
N ALA A 270 -94.24 128.02 63.73
CA ALA A 270 -93.46 126.97 64.41
C ALA A 270 -93.07 127.38 65.84
N ALA A 271 -92.57 128.60 66.03
CA ALA A 271 -92.00 129.04 67.32
C ALA A 271 -92.96 128.95 68.52
N ASP A 272 -94.27 129.18 68.31
CA ASP A 272 -95.29 129.05 69.36
C ASP A 272 -95.70 127.58 69.66
N LYS A 273 -95.22 126.60 68.89
CA LYS A 273 -95.41 125.16 69.16
C LYS A 273 -94.28 124.54 69.97
N ASP A 274 -93.04 124.97 69.76
CA ASP A 274 -91.85 124.26 70.27
C ASP A 274 -91.77 124.26 71.81
N VAL A 275 -92.29 125.29 72.48
CA VAL A 275 -92.44 125.34 73.95
C VAL A 275 -93.37 124.23 74.49
N ASN A 276 -94.38 123.81 73.72
CA ASN A 276 -95.29 122.74 74.10
C ASN A 276 -94.79 121.35 73.68
N ALA A 277 -93.92 121.28 72.67
CA ALA A 277 -93.26 120.02 72.26
C ALA A 277 -92.22 119.55 73.28
N ALA A 278 -91.43 120.48 73.84
CA ALA A 278 -90.35 120.17 74.78
C ALA A 278 -90.84 119.45 76.06
N GLN A 279 -92.03 119.78 76.55
CA GLN A 279 -92.60 119.14 77.75
C GLN A 279 -93.04 117.69 77.47
N ALA A 280 -93.54 117.38 76.27
CA ALA A 280 -94.03 116.04 75.92
C ALA A 280 -92.90 115.02 75.67
N SER A 281 -91.70 115.47 75.30
CA SER A 281 -90.56 114.58 75.02
C SER A 281 -89.90 114.01 76.28
N TYR A 282 -90.09 114.64 77.45
CA TYR A 282 -89.57 114.16 78.73
C TYR A 282 -90.32 112.91 79.21
N ASP A 283 -91.67 112.94 79.13
CA ASP A 283 -92.53 111.85 79.61
C ASP A 283 -92.45 110.59 78.72
N ALA A 284 -92.08 110.75 77.44
CA ALA A 284 -91.96 109.64 76.48
C ALA A 284 -90.72 108.76 76.74
N VAL A 285 -89.52 109.36 76.85
CA VAL A 285 -88.26 108.62 77.01
C VAL A 285 -88.25 107.79 78.31
N LYS A 286 -89.00 108.22 79.32
CA LYS A 286 -89.16 107.47 80.56
C LYS A 286 -89.92 106.13 80.39
N ALA A 287 -90.74 105.96 79.34
CA ALA A 287 -91.54 104.75 79.12
C ALA A 287 -90.80 103.63 78.35
N ASP A 288 -89.65 103.93 77.73
CA ASP A 288 -88.88 102.95 76.95
C ASP A 288 -87.72 102.32 77.73
N LEU A 289 -87.20 103.00 78.77
CA LEU A 289 -86.23 102.40 79.70
C LEU A 289 -86.84 101.18 80.43
N ASP A 290 -88.05 101.35 80.97
CA ASP A 290 -88.84 100.32 81.65
C ASP A 290 -89.19 99.11 80.74
N ARG A 291 -88.97 99.24 79.41
CA ARG A 291 -89.19 98.18 78.41
C ARG A 291 -87.90 97.43 78.05
N ALA A 292 -86.74 98.07 78.12
CA ALA A 292 -85.44 97.46 77.83
C ALA A 292 -85.06 96.39 78.88
N GLU A 293 -85.38 96.63 80.16
CA GLU A 293 -85.02 95.72 81.27
C GLU A 293 -85.77 94.36 81.22
N GLN A 294 -86.84 94.23 80.43
CA GLN A 294 -87.62 92.98 80.33
C GLN A 294 -87.15 92.02 79.22
N GLY A 295 -86.17 92.42 78.39
CA GLY A 295 -85.69 91.60 77.27
C GLY A 295 -84.63 90.55 77.62
N ALA A 296 -83.93 90.70 78.76
CA ALA A 296 -82.69 89.97 79.06
C ALA A 296 -82.87 88.51 79.58
N ALA A 297 -84.01 87.87 79.32
CA ALA A 297 -84.34 86.52 79.82
C ALA A 297 -85.19 85.69 78.82
N GLY A 298 -85.09 85.96 77.52
CA GLY A 298 -85.87 85.31 76.45
C GLY A 298 -85.36 83.94 75.97
N PRO A 299 -86.20 83.15 75.29
CA PRO A 299 -85.83 81.82 74.75
C PRO A 299 -84.75 81.85 73.65
N GLU A 300 -84.52 83.02 73.03
CA GLU A 300 -83.53 83.21 71.96
C GLU A 300 -82.09 82.87 72.41
N TYR A 301 -81.77 83.10 73.69
CA TYR A 301 -80.43 82.85 74.25
C TYR A 301 -80.07 81.35 74.31
N GLU A 302 -80.99 80.50 74.77
CA GLU A 302 -80.76 79.04 74.80
C GLU A 302 -80.78 78.43 73.38
N ALA A 303 -81.46 79.07 72.41
CA ALA A 303 -81.41 78.66 71.01
C ALA A 303 -80.03 78.88 70.37
N ALA A 304 -79.34 79.98 70.71
CA ALA A 304 -77.97 80.24 70.24
C ALA A 304 -76.99 79.20 70.80
N LYS A 305 -77.08 78.89 72.09
CA LYS A 305 -76.29 77.87 72.78
C LYS A 305 -76.42 76.48 72.16
N ALA A 306 -77.64 76.05 71.81
CA ALA A 306 -77.90 74.76 71.16
C ALA A 306 -77.24 74.61 69.77
N LYS A 307 -76.98 75.71 69.04
CA LYS A 307 -76.25 75.67 67.76
C LYS A 307 -74.79 75.22 67.94
N VAL A 308 -74.13 75.66 69.01
CA VAL A 308 -72.71 75.37 69.27
C VAL A 308 -72.50 73.87 69.54
N ASP A 309 -73.35 73.27 70.38
CA ASP A 309 -73.30 71.83 70.68
C ASP A 309 -73.55 70.97 69.42
N ALA A 310 -74.51 71.38 68.57
CA ALA A 310 -74.79 70.70 67.30
C ALA A 310 -73.61 70.78 66.31
N ALA A 311 -72.94 71.94 66.22
CA ALA A 311 -71.75 72.12 65.39
C ALA A 311 -70.56 71.28 65.89
N ALA A 312 -70.34 71.21 67.20
CA ALA A 312 -69.29 70.39 67.81
C ALA A 312 -69.51 68.89 67.56
N ALA A 313 -70.76 68.41 67.67
CA ALA A 313 -71.10 67.02 67.35
C ALA A 313 -70.87 66.68 65.86
N ALA A 314 -71.22 67.60 64.95
CA ALA A 314 -70.98 67.42 63.52
C ALA A 314 -69.48 67.34 63.15
N LEU A 315 -68.63 68.11 63.83
CA LEU A 315 -67.17 68.04 63.68
C LEU A 315 -66.60 66.70 64.18
N GLY A 316 -67.10 66.18 65.30
CA GLY A 316 -66.73 64.85 65.80
C GLY A 316 -67.04 63.73 64.80
N ALA A 317 -68.23 63.76 64.20
CA ALA A 317 -68.62 62.81 63.15
C ALA A 317 -67.72 62.89 61.91
N ALA A 318 -67.37 64.10 61.45
CA ALA A 318 -66.47 64.29 60.30
C ALA A 318 -65.07 63.70 60.55
N LYS A 319 -64.51 63.87 61.75
CA LYS A 319 -63.19 63.32 62.11
C LYS A 319 -63.18 61.79 62.21
N SER A 320 -64.27 61.16 62.64
CA SER A 320 -64.43 59.70 62.54
C SER A 320 -64.45 59.19 61.09
N VAL A 321 -65.12 59.92 60.19
CA VAL A 321 -65.12 59.57 58.75
C VAL A 321 -63.72 59.73 58.15
N GLN A 322 -62.95 60.76 58.53
CA GLN A 322 -61.55 60.88 58.11
C GLN A 322 -60.73 59.64 58.55
N ALA A 323 -60.77 59.27 59.82
CA ALA A 323 -60.01 58.13 60.35
C ALA A 323 -60.37 56.81 59.65
N GLN A 324 -61.64 56.61 59.28
CA GLN A 324 -62.06 55.46 58.46
C GLN A 324 -61.37 55.48 57.07
N ARG A 325 -61.35 56.61 56.36
CA ARG A 325 -60.70 56.71 55.04
C ARG A 325 -59.17 56.57 55.10
N GLU A 326 -58.55 56.89 56.23
CA GLU A 326 -57.11 56.63 56.47
C GLU A 326 -56.83 55.13 56.58
N SER A 327 -57.70 54.37 57.27
CA SER A 327 -57.62 52.90 57.34
C SER A 327 -57.90 52.23 56.00
N GLU A 328 -58.91 52.67 55.25
CA GLU A 328 -59.22 52.17 53.91
C GLU A 328 -58.09 52.41 52.90
N LEU A 329 -57.42 53.57 52.98
CA LEU A 329 -56.23 53.86 52.18
C LEU A 329 -55.06 52.95 52.55
N ALA A 330 -54.86 52.64 53.84
CA ALA A 330 -53.81 51.70 54.26
C ALA A 330 -54.08 50.29 53.73
N ALA A 331 -55.31 49.80 53.82
CA ALA A 331 -55.71 48.50 53.26
C ALA A 331 -55.53 48.43 51.72
N ALA A 332 -55.97 49.46 51.00
CA ALA A 332 -55.79 49.53 49.54
C ALA A 332 -54.31 49.67 49.12
N SER A 333 -53.47 50.30 49.96
CA SER A 333 -52.01 50.34 49.72
C SER A 333 -51.36 48.97 49.94
N GLN A 334 -51.84 48.19 50.93
CA GLN A 334 -51.37 46.83 51.15
C GLN A 334 -51.77 45.87 50.01
N GLU A 335 -52.95 46.04 49.41
CA GLU A 335 -53.32 45.30 48.19
C GLU A 335 -52.35 45.59 47.03
N VAL A 336 -51.93 46.85 46.83
CA VAL A 336 -50.93 47.21 45.82
C VAL A 336 -49.61 46.49 46.07
N THR A 337 -49.06 46.56 47.29
CA THR A 337 -47.78 45.90 47.61
C THR A 337 -47.83 44.38 47.44
N THR A 338 -48.97 43.74 47.73
CA THR A 338 -49.16 42.30 47.46
C THR A 338 -49.15 42.03 45.95
N ALA A 339 -49.90 42.80 45.15
CA ALA A 339 -49.94 42.63 43.70
C ALA A 339 -48.60 42.94 43.01
N GLU A 340 -47.81 43.90 43.52
CA GLU A 340 -46.44 44.16 43.06
C GLU A 340 -45.53 42.95 43.28
N GLY A 341 -45.65 42.28 44.44
CA GLY A 341 -44.94 41.04 44.74
C GLY A 341 -45.37 39.87 43.84
N GLU A 342 -46.66 39.73 43.55
CA GLU A 342 -47.17 38.68 42.66
C GLU A 342 -46.77 38.89 41.20
N VAL A 343 -46.74 40.14 40.70
CA VAL A 343 -46.17 40.48 39.39
C VAL A 343 -44.68 40.13 39.35
N GLN A 344 -43.91 40.48 40.38
CA GLN A 344 -42.47 40.22 40.41
C GLN A 344 -42.16 38.71 40.48
N ALA A 345 -42.98 37.92 41.19
CA ALA A 345 -42.89 36.46 41.20
C ALA A 345 -43.26 35.85 39.84
N ALA A 346 -44.30 36.36 39.16
CA ALA A 346 -44.68 35.92 37.82
C ALA A 346 -43.58 36.24 36.78
N GLN A 347 -42.93 37.40 36.89
CA GLN A 347 -41.80 37.77 36.04
C GLN A 347 -40.58 36.86 36.24
N GLN A 348 -40.26 36.47 37.48
CA GLN A 348 -39.23 35.48 37.76
C GLN A 348 -39.58 34.10 37.18
N ALA A 349 -40.84 33.67 37.30
CA ALA A 349 -41.29 32.42 36.70
C ALA A 349 -41.20 32.43 35.16
N LEU A 350 -41.55 33.55 34.51
CA LEU A 350 -41.39 33.74 33.07
C LEU A 350 -39.91 33.66 32.65
N ALA A 351 -39.00 34.32 33.38
CA ALA A 351 -37.56 34.26 33.10
C ALA A 351 -37.01 32.82 33.17
N VAL A 352 -37.48 32.01 34.12
CA VAL A 352 -37.13 30.57 34.21
C VAL A 352 -37.63 29.78 33.00
N GLN A 353 -38.86 30.04 32.51
CA GLN A 353 -39.36 29.37 31.30
C GLN A 353 -38.61 29.84 30.04
N GLN A 354 -38.23 31.13 29.97
CA GLN A 354 -37.44 31.67 28.86
C GLN A 354 -36.04 31.02 28.80
N GLN A 355 -35.38 30.85 29.95
CA GLN A 355 -34.12 30.09 30.00
C GLN A 355 -34.33 28.62 29.59
N ALA A 356 -35.40 27.96 30.06
CA ALA A 356 -35.71 26.59 29.68
C ALA A 356 -35.95 26.41 28.16
N ALA A 357 -36.49 27.44 27.49
CA ALA A 357 -36.63 27.46 26.02
C ALA A 357 -35.27 27.62 25.30
N VAL A 358 -34.37 28.47 25.82
CA VAL A 358 -32.99 28.58 25.31
C VAL A 358 -32.22 27.26 25.50
N ASP A 359 -32.34 26.64 26.67
CA ASP A 359 -31.74 25.33 26.98
C ASP A 359 -32.31 24.20 26.11
N ALA A 360 -33.58 24.29 25.69
CA ALA A 360 -34.19 23.36 24.76
C ALA A 360 -33.68 23.58 23.32
N GLN A 361 -33.58 24.83 22.87
CA GLN A 361 -33.05 25.17 21.54
C GLN A 361 -31.60 24.70 21.39
N SER A 362 -30.74 24.98 22.38
CA SER A 362 -29.35 24.52 22.38
C SER A 362 -29.22 22.98 22.27
N LYS A 363 -30.17 22.23 22.84
CA LYS A 363 -30.24 20.76 22.69
C LYS A 363 -30.72 20.33 21.30
N LEU A 364 -31.66 21.06 20.69
CA LEU A 364 -32.07 20.83 19.30
C LEU A 364 -30.93 21.11 18.32
N ASP A 365 -30.18 22.19 18.51
CA ASP A 365 -29.01 22.54 17.70
C ASP A 365 -27.93 21.44 17.83
N SER A 366 -27.66 21.00 19.06
CA SER A 366 -26.72 19.91 19.36
C SER A 366 -27.14 18.57 18.75
N ALA A 367 -28.43 18.21 18.84
CA ALA A 367 -28.97 17.01 18.22
C ALA A 367 -28.91 17.08 16.69
N THR A 368 -29.14 18.25 16.10
CA THR A 368 -29.07 18.49 14.65
C THR A 368 -27.64 18.36 14.13
N ALA A 369 -26.66 18.90 14.87
CA ALA A 369 -25.24 18.72 14.58
C ALA A 369 -24.84 17.23 14.65
N ALA A 370 -25.30 16.50 15.68
CA ALA A 370 -25.05 15.06 15.82
C ALA A 370 -25.69 14.23 14.68
N ALA A 371 -26.91 14.57 14.25
CA ALA A 371 -27.56 13.93 13.11
C ALA A 371 -26.86 14.24 11.78
N THR A 372 -26.32 15.45 11.60
CA THR A 372 -25.50 15.82 10.44
C THR A 372 -24.20 14.99 10.41
N ALA A 373 -23.50 14.89 11.54
CA ALA A 373 -22.29 14.08 11.67
C ALA A 373 -22.55 12.58 11.44
N ALA A 374 -23.66 12.04 11.96
CA ALA A 374 -24.03 10.65 11.74
C ALA A 374 -24.35 10.34 10.26
N ASN A 375 -25.04 11.25 9.55
CA ASN A 375 -25.26 11.11 8.11
C ASN A 375 -23.95 11.20 7.30
N ALA A 376 -23.03 12.09 7.67
CA ALA A 376 -21.71 12.15 7.04
C ALA A 376 -20.91 10.85 7.25
N ALA A 377 -20.97 10.24 8.44
CA ALA A 377 -20.35 8.94 8.73
C ALA A 377 -21.00 7.78 7.93
N VAL A 378 -22.31 7.85 7.67
CA VAL A 378 -23.01 6.92 6.77
C VAL A 378 -22.48 7.03 5.33
N ASP A 379 -22.32 8.24 4.81
CA ASP A 379 -21.86 8.44 3.44
C ASP A 379 -20.37 8.13 3.27
N GLN A 380 -19.55 8.36 4.29
CA GLN A 380 -18.17 7.85 4.36
C GLN A 380 -18.15 6.31 4.31
N ALA A 381 -18.91 5.62 5.17
CA ALA A 381 -18.94 4.15 5.20
C ALA A 381 -19.41 3.56 3.84
N LYS A 382 -20.34 4.21 3.14
CA LYS A 382 -20.74 3.82 1.77
C LYS A 382 -19.61 3.96 0.76
N ALA A 383 -18.79 5.02 0.86
CA ALA A 383 -17.64 5.22 0.00
C ALA A 383 -16.54 4.17 0.27
N GLU A 384 -16.29 3.84 1.55
CA GLU A 384 -15.38 2.76 1.95
C GLU A 384 -15.86 1.39 1.42
N HIS A 385 -17.15 1.09 1.54
CA HIS A 385 -17.74 -0.13 0.95
C HIS A 385 -17.66 -0.16 -0.58
N ALA A 386 -17.85 0.96 -1.27
CA ALA A 386 -17.67 1.07 -2.72
C ALA A 386 -16.20 0.85 -3.14
N ASN A 387 -15.24 1.32 -2.33
CA ASN A 387 -13.82 1.07 -2.56
C ASN A 387 -13.46 -0.42 -2.34
N ALA A 388 -14.02 -1.07 -1.32
CA ALA A 388 -13.84 -2.51 -1.09
C ALA A 388 -14.41 -3.33 -2.26
N LEU A 389 -15.58 -2.97 -2.80
CA LEU A 389 -16.15 -3.61 -4.00
C LEU A 389 -15.26 -3.44 -5.24
N ALA A 390 -14.60 -2.28 -5.40
CA ALA A 390 -13.64 -2.05 -6.48
C ALA A 390 -12.36 -2.88 -6.30
N ALA A 391 -11.85 -2.99 -5.06
CA ALA A 391 -10.68 -3.83 -4.73
C ALA A 391 -10.97 -5.33 -5.00
N LEU A 392 -12.17 -5.80 -4.66
CA LEU A 392 -12.61 -7.17 -4.97
C LEU A 392 -12.65 -7.44 -6.48
N ALA A 393 -13.11 -6.49 -7.29
CA ALA A 393 -13.13 -6.63 -8.75
C ALA A 393 -11.71 -6.65 -9.37
N ASP A 394 -10.78 -5.88 -8.82
CA ASP A 394 -9.36 -5.90 -9.21
C ASP A 394 -8.68 -7.23 -8.80
N ALA A 395 -8.91 -7.72 -7.58
CA ALA A 395 -8.44 -9.02 -7.12
C ALA A 395 -8.97 -10.18 -8.00
N GLN A 396 -10.27 -10.16 -8.36
CA GLN A 396 -10.86 -11.14 -9.28
C GLN A 396 -10.23 -11.07 -10.68
N THR A 397 -9.89 -9.88 -11.16
CA THR A 397 -9.21 -9.67 -12.45
C THR A 397 -7.78 -10.22 -12.41
N LYS A 398 -7.03 -9.99 -11.32
CA LYS A 398 -5.69 -10.55 -11.08
C LYS A 398 -5.71 -12.08 -11.01
N LEU A 399 -6.71 -12.67 -10.35
CA LEU A 399 -6.89 -14.12 -10.27
C LEU A 399 -7.15 -14.76 -11.65
N LEU A 400 -7.88 -14.07 -12.54
CA LEU A 400 -8.06 -14.53 -13.92
C LEU A 400 -6.74 -14.45 -14.71
N ALA A 401 -6.01 -13.33 -14.62
CA ALA A 401 -4.71 -13.19 -15.28
C ALA A 401 -3.67 -14.23 -14.79
N ALA A 402 -3.61 -14.50 -13.49
CA ALA A 402 -2.75 -15.53 -12.91
C ALA A 402 -3.10 -16.93 -13.46
N LYS A 403 -4.40 -17.22 -13.62
CA LYS A 403 -4.87 -18.49 -14.22
C LYS A 403 -4.46 -18.60 -15.69
N ASP A 404 -4.62 -17.55 -16.48
CA ASP A 404 -4.18 -17.53 -17.89
C ASP A 404 -2.64 -17.71 -18.03
N GLU A 405 -1.85 -17.08 -17.15
CA GLU A 405 -0.39 -17.25 -17.14
C GLU A 405 0.04 -18.67 -16.70
N LYS A 406 -0.66 -19.27 -15.74
CA LYS A 406 -0.50 -20.68 -15.35
C LYS A 406 -0.85 -21.62 -16.51
N ASP A 407 -1.96 -21.37 -17.18
CA ASP A 407 -2.41 -22.14 -18.35
C ASP A 407 -1.48 -22.02 -19.55
N ALA A 408 -0.74 -20.91 -19.68
CA ALA A 408 0.33 -20.75 -20.66
C ALA A 408 1.61 -21.53 -20.26
N ALA A 409 1.95 -21.56 -18.96
CA ALA A 409 3.08 -22.31 -18.43
C ALA A 409 2.89 -23.84 -18.58
N ASP A 410 1.69 -24.36 -18.30
CA ASP A 410 1.36 -25.78 -18.52
C ASP A 410 1.50 -26.19 -20.00
N LYS A 411 1.01 -25.35 -20.93
CA LYS A 411 1.16 -25.57 -22.38
C LYS A 411 2.64 -25.58 -22.80
N ALA A 412 3.49 -24.75 -22.20
CA ALA A 412 4.94 -24.75 -22.44
C ALA A 412 5.62 -26.00 -21.84
N LEU A 413 5.18 -26.46 -20.67
CA LEU A 413 5.64 -27.71 -20.05
C LEU A 413 5.29 -28.93 -20.90
N ASP A 414 4.08 -29.03 -21.44
CA ASP A 414 3.69 -30.14 -22.32
C ASP A 414 4.43 -30.12 -23.67
N GLN A 415 4.71 -28.95 -24.23
CA GLN A 415 5.61 -28.82 -25.38
C GLN A 415 7.03 -29.29 -25.05
N ALA A 416 7.55 -28.96 -23.86
CA ALA A 416 8.86 -29.45 -23.42
C ALA A 416 8.89 -30.98 -23.23
N LYS A 417 7.83 -31.58 -22.66
CA LYS A 417 7.69 -33.05 -22.54
C LYS A 417 7.70 -33.71 -23.92
N ALA A 418 6.96 -33.16 -24.88
CA ALA A 418 6.93 -33.67 -26.26
C ALA A 418 8.30 -33.55 -26.95
N GLN A 419 9.01 -32.43 -26.79
CA GLN A 419 10.39 -32.27 -27.29
C GLN A 419 11.35 -33.29 -26.66
N LYS A 420 11.23 -33.55 -25.35
CA LYS A 420 12.03 -34.61 -24.70
C LYS A 420 11.72 -35.99 -25.27
N GLN A 421 10.45 -36.34 -25.46
CA GLN A 421 10.07 -37.64 -26.03
C GLN A 421 10.66 -37.86 -27.44
N GLN A 422 10.70 -36.80 -28.27
CA GLN A 422 11.34 -36.86 -29.58
C GLN A 422 12.88 -37.01 -29.49
N ALA A 423 13.52 -36.31 -28.53
CA ALA A 423 14.96 -36.44 -28.31
C ALA A 423 15.35 -37.82 -27.76
N ASP A 424 14.55 -38.40 -26.86
CA ASP A 424 14.75 -39.76 -26.34
C ASP A 424 14.59 -40.82 -27.46
N GLN A 425 13.66 -40.62 -28.40
CA GLN A 425 13.54 -41.43 -29.61
C GLN A 425 14.76 -41.29 -30.53
N ALA A 426 15.34 -40.10 -30.66
CA ALA A 426 16.56 -39.88 -31.43
C ALA A 426 17.78 -40.60 -30.79
N VAL A 427 17.88 -40.63 -29.46
CA VAL A 427 18.90 -41.43 -28.75
C VAL A 427 18.76 -42.93 -29.06
N ALA A 428 17.53 -43.46 -29.03
CA ALA A 428 17.29 -44.87 -29.36
C ALA A 428 17.64 -45.21 -30.82
N GLN A 429 17.36 -44.29 -31.77
CA GLN A 429 17.75 -44.45 -33.16
C GLN A 429 19.27 -44.38 -33.37
N ALA A 430 19.96 -43.47 -32.68
CA ALA A 430 21.41 -43.33 -32.76
C ALA A 430 22.14 -44.55 -32.13
N GLN A 431 21.61 -45.11 -31.04
CA GLN A 431 22.12 -46.35 -30.46
C GLN A 431 21.99 -47.51 -31.45
N ALA A 432 20.81 -47.70 -32.07
CA ALA A 432 20.61 -48.76 -33.07
C ALA A 432 21.55 -48.62 -34.30
N ARG A 433 21.93 -47.38 -34.68
CA ARG A 433 22.95 -47.14 -35.72
C ARG A 433 24.35 -47.49 -35.26
N LEU A 434 24.71 -47.20 -34.00
CA LEU A 434 25.99 -47.60 -33.42
C LEU A 434 26.11 -49.13 -33.35
N ASP A 435 25.05 -49.82 -32.93
CA ASP A 435 25.00 -51.28 -32.86
C ASP A 435 25.15 -51.90 -34.27
N ALA A 436 24.47 -51.33 -35.27
CA ALA A 436 24.60 -51.74 -36.67
C ALA A 436 26.00 -51.46 -37.24
N ALA A 437 26.58 -50.29 -36.98
CA ALA A 437 27.94 -49.95 -37.40
C ALA A 437 28.98 -50.87 -36.76
N GLN A 438 28.82 -51.22 -35.48
CA GLN A 438 29.68 -52.16 -34.77
C GLN A 438 29.54 -53.59 -35.32
N ALA A 439 28.32 -54.02 -35.68
CA ALA A 439 28.10 -55.31 -36.34
C ALA A 439 28.78 -55.37 -37.72
N THR A 440 28.65 -54.32 -38.54
CA THR A 440 29.39 -54.19 -39.82
C THR A 440 30.90 -54.20 -39.59
N ALA A 441 31.40 -53.47 -38.59
CA ALA A 441 32.83 -53.42 -38.28
C ALA A 441 33.41 -54.79 -37.88
N ASN A 442 32.68 -55.53 -37.05
CA ASN A 442 33.05 -56.89 -36.66
C ASN A 442 33.05 -57.85 -37.85
N ALA A 443 32.05 -57.74 -38.74
CA ALA A 443 31.98 -58.54 -39.96
C ALA A 443 33.12 -58.25 -40.94
N SER A 444 33.49 -56.98 -41.13
CA SER A 444 34.64 -56.62 -41.98
C SER A 444 35.97 -57.11 -41.40
N ALA A 445 36.14 -57.06 -40.08
CA ALA A 445 37.33 -57.58 -39.40
C ALA A 445 37.46 -59.11 -39.52
N GLU A 446 36.37 -59.86 -39.39
CA GLU A 446 36.38 -61.31 -39.58
C GLU A 446 36.60 -61.69 -41.05
N ASN A 447 35.94 -61.01 -42.00
CA ASN A 447 36.20 -61.22 -43.43
C ASN A 447 37.68 -60.96 -43.79
N TYR A 448 38.29 -59.91 -43.22
CA TYR A 448 39.72 -59.64 -43.41
C TYR A 448 40.60 -60.76 -42.83
N ARG A 449 40.27 -61.28 -41.64
CA ARG A 449 40.93 -62.47 -41.06
C ARG A 449 40.79 -63.72 -41.93
N GLN A 450 39.62 -63.97 -42.51
CA GLN A 450 39.37 -65.15 -43.35
C GLN A 450 40.12 -65.08 -44.69
N GLY A 451 40.61 -63.90 -45.10
CA GLY A 451 41.56 -63.75 -46.21
C GLY A 451 41.06 -64.34 -47.52
N ALA A 452 41.86 -65.22 -48.13
CA ALA A 452 41.52 -65.96 -49.34
C ALA A 452 40.15 -66.67 -49.26
N ILE A 453 39.78 -67.21 -48.09
CA ILE A 453 38.53 -67.96 -47.89
C ILE A 453 37.32 -67.03 -48.06
N ALA A 454 37.30 -65.87 -47.39
CA ALA A 454 36.20 -64.92 -47.53
C ALA A 454 36.23 -64.18 -48.88
N PHE A 455 37.43 -63.90 -49.44
CA PHE A 455 37.53 -63.33 -50.78
C PHE A 455 36.91 -64.25 -51.83
N PHE A 456 37.31 -65.52 -51.88
CA PHE A 456 36.80 -66.47 -52.86
C PHE A 456 35.28 -66.70 -52.71
N LYS A 457 34.75 -66.77 -51.49
CA LYS A 457 33.29 -66.85 -51.26
C LYS A 457 32.56 -65.57 -51.68
N SER A 458 33.16 -64.38 -51.49
CA SER A 458 32.55 -63.11 -51.92
C SER A 458 32.40 -62.95 -53.44
N VAL A 459 33.24 -63.64 -54.23
CA VAL A 459 33.19 -63.64 -55.69
C VAL A 459 32.49 -64.88 -56.27
N GLY A 460 31.83 -65.69 -55.44
CA GLY A 460 31.11 -66.90 -55.85
C GLY A 460 32.02 -68.06 -56.28
N ALA A 461 33.25 -68.10 -55.78
CA ALA A 461 34.24 -69.14 -56.03
C ALA A 461 34.40 -70.05 -54.79
N ASP A 462 33.29 -70.52 -54.23
CA ASP A 462 33.28 -71.40 -53.04
C ASP A 462 34.16 -72.65 -53.23
N ASP A 463 34.19 -73.23 -54.44
CA ASP A 463 35.11 -74.32 -54.81
C ASP A 463 36.58 -74.01 -54.49
N ALA A 464 37.02 -72.76 -54.67
CA ALA A 464 38.40 -72.34 -54.41
C ALA A 464 38.70 -72.22 -52.90
N ALA A 465 37.72 -71.76 -52.13
CA ALA A 465 37.82 -71.71 -50.67
C ALA A 465 37.81 -73.13 -50.09
N ASP A 466 36.89 -73.97 -50.54
CA ASP A 466 36.74 -75.34 -50.06
C ASP A 466 37.91 -76.24 -50.53
N LEU A 467 38.57 -75.94 -51.66
CA LEU A 467 39.84 -76.56 -52.06
C LEU A 467 40.94 -76.30 -51.01
N ILE A 468 41.12 -75.06 -50.54
CA ILE A 468 42.10 -74.76 -49.48
C ILE A 468 41.74 -75.50 -48.18
N LEU A 469 40.46 -75.45 -47.79
CA LEU A 469 39.99 -76.01 -46.52
C LEU A 469 40.02 -77.54 -46.47
N ASN A 470 39.90 -78.23 -47.61
CA ASN A 470 39.76 -79.70 -47.68
C ASN A 470 40.89 -80.40 -48.46
N CYS A 471 41.94 -79.69 -48.87
CA CYS A 471 43.11 -80.32 -49.53
C CYS A 471 43.85 -81.30 -48.60
N LYS A 472 44.62 -82.20 -49.22
CA LYS A 472 45.39 -83.27 -48.55
C LYS A 472 46.26 -82.77 -47.39
N TYR A 473 46.74 -81.52 -47.48
CA TYR A 473 47.58 -80.89 -46.46
C TYR A 473 46.94 -79.66 -45.80
N ALA A 474 45.61 -79.52 -45.83
CA ALA A 474 44.88 -78.36 -45.29
C ALA A 474 45.24 -78.00 -43.84
N GLY A 475 45.59 -78.99 -43.00
CA GLY A 475 46.06 -78.78 -41.63
C GLY A 475 47.38 -77.99 -41.48
N LEU A 476 48.10 -77.73 -42.59
CA LEU A 476 49.28 -76.86 -42.63
C LEU A 476 48.92 -75.39 -42.94
N THR A 477 47.78 -75.15 -43.60
CA THR A 477 47.21 -73.80 -43.77
C THR A 477 46.68 -73.28 -42.44
N LYS A 478 46.92 -72.00 -42.16
CA LYS A 478 46.48 -71.28 -40.96
C LYS A 478 45.71 -70.03 -41.39
N VAL A 479 44.44 -70.22 -41.70
CA VAL A 479 43.54 -69.15 -42.14
C VAL A 479 43.52 -68.01 -41.10
N GLY A 480 43.94 -66.82 -41.53
CA GLY A 480 44.06 -65.65 -40.67
C GLY A 480 45.31 -65.56 -39.79
N GLU A 481 46.39 -66.28 -40.13
CA GLU A 481 47.75 -65.80 -39.87
C GLU A 481 48.15 -64.83 -40.99
N GLU A 482 48.69 -63.65 -40.65
CA GLU A 482 49.13 -62.66 -41.65
C GLU A 482 50.27 -63.18 -42.55
N VAL A 483 51.02 -64.15 -42.06
CA VAL A 483 52.17 -64.77 -42.75
C VAL A 483 51.82 -66.04 -43.53
N ASP A 484 50.58 -66.52 -43.47
CA ASP A 484 50.09 -67.67 -44.25
C ASP A 484 49.76 -67.26 -45.70
N ALA A 485 49.87 -68.17 -46.67
CA ALA A 485 49.57 -67.84 -48.08
C ALA A 485 48.09 -67.47 -48.33
N THR A 486 47.19 -67.75 -47.38
CA THR A 486 45.80 -67.26 -47.39
C THR A 486 45.65 -65.79 -47.01
N SER A 487 46.69 -65.11 -46.54
CA SER A 487 46.59 -63.70 -46.13
C SER A 487 46.51 -62.75 -47.33
N LEU A 488 45.76 -61.66 -47.18
CA LEU A 488 45.54 -60.69 -48.27
C LEU A 488 46.84 -59.96 -48.66
N THR A 489 47.73 -59.73 -47.69
CA THR A 489 49.09 -59.21 -47.91
C THR A 489 49.88 -60.15 -48.82
N ASN A 490 49.87 -61.44 -48.52
CA ASN A 490 50.58 -62.46 -49.30
C ASN A 490 49.94 -62.73 -50.66
N MET A 491 48.60 -62.64 -50.79
CA MET A 491 47.91 -62.71 -52.09
C MET A 491 48.25 -61.50 -52.98
N LYS A 492 48.38 -60.29 -52.42
CA LYS A 492 48.88 -59.13 -53.17
C LYS A 492 50.36 -59.30 -53.56
N GLN A 493 51.18 -59.94 -52.73
CA GLN A 493 52.55 -60.30 -53.10
C GLN A 493 52.59 -61.35 -54.23
N ALA A 494 51.69 -62.35 -54.20
CA ALA A 494 51.56 -63.35 -55.26
C ALA A 494 51.24 -62.74 -56.64
N ILE A 495 50.40 -61.70 -56.68
CA ILE A 495 50.10 -60.93 -57.90
C ILE A 495 51.35 -60.28 -58.50
N MET A 496 52.30 -59.80 -57.67
CA MET A 496 53.55 -59.22 -58.17
C MET A 496 54.39 -60.26 -58.92
N TRP A 497 54.49 -61.48 -58.40
CA TRP A 497 55.23 -62.57 -59.04
C TRP A 497 54.51 -63.12 -60.29
N LEU A 498 53.17 -63.15 -60.30
CA LEU A 498 52.40 -63.48 -61.52
C LEU A 498 52.64 -62.47 -62.64
N LYS A 499 52.71 -61.17 -62.32
CA LYS A 499 53.09 -60.12 -63.28
C LYS A 499 54.52 -60.29 -63.79
N ALA A 500 55.48 -60.61 -62.91
CA ALA A 500 56.87 -60.89 -63.31
C ALA A 500 56.97 -62.09 -64.26
N CYS A 501 56.26 -63.19 -63.98
CA CYS A 501 56.17 -64.35 -64.86
C CYS A 501 55.66 -63.97 -66.26
N ASN A 502 54.57 -63.20 -66.32
CA ASN A 502 53.93 -62.84 -67.58
C ASN A 502 54.73 -61.80 -68.38
N GLU A 503 55.41 -60.86 -67.73
CA GLU A 503 56.32 -59.92 -68.41
C GLU A 503 57.55 -60.64 -68.96
N TYR A 504 58.10 -61.63 -68.22
CA TYR A 504 59.18 -62.47 -68.75
C TYR A 504 58.72 -63.31 -69.95
N ARG A 505 57.57 -64.01 -69.84
CA ARG A 505 56.98 -64.77 -70.96
C ARG A 505 56.77 -63.91 -72.21
N LYS A 506 56.22 -62.70 -72.03
CA LYS A 506 56.05 -61.68 -73.06
C LYS A 506 57.40 -61.25 -73.68
N SER A 507 58.45 -61.08 -72.88
CA SER A 507 59.80 -60.74 -73.36
C SER A 507 60.42 -61.82 -74.26
N VAL A 508 60.03 -63.10 -74.07
CA VAL A 508 60.46 -64.24 -74.90
C VAL A 508 59.42 -64.69 -75.94
N GLY A 509 58.40 -63.86 -76.22
CA GLY A 509 57.43 -64.09 -77.29
C GLY A 509 56.32 -65.10 -77.00
N LEU A 510 56.06 -65.41 -75.72
CA LEU A 510 54.99 -66.31 -75.29
C LEU A 510 53.71 -65.55 -74.87
N SER A 511 52.60 -66.27 -74.78
CA SER A 511 51.31 -65.79 -74.29
C SER A 511 51.32 -65.52 -72.78
N GLU A 512 50.49 -64.56 -72.35
CA GLU A 512 50.13 -64.35 -70.94
C GLU A 512 49.47 -65.62 -70.39
N LEU A 513 49.92 -66.08 -69.22
CA LEU A 513 49.23 -67.08 -68.42
C LEU A 513 48.09 -66.40 -67.64
N LYS A 514 46.88 -66.91 -67.83
CA LYS A 514 45.69 -66.46 -67.10
C LYS A 514 45.64 -67.09 -65.71
N VAL A 515 44.80 -66.56 -64.83
CA VAL A 515 44.54 -67.13 -63.50
C VAL A 515 43.09 -67.59 -63.35
N THR A 516 42.87 -68.54 -62.45
CA THR A 516 41.53 -68.90 -61.92
C THR A 516 41.60 -68.93 -60.40
N TYR A 517 40.47 -68.72 -59.72
CA TYR A 517 40.42 -68.82 -58.26
C TYR A 517 40.89 -70.19 -57.76
N ASN A 518 40.50 -71.28 -58.45
CA ASN A 518 40.93 -72.64 -58.10
C ASN A 518 42.45 -72.85 -58.28
N MET A 519 43.10 -72.23 -59.28
CA MET A 519 44.55 -72.35 -59.45
C MET A 519 45.33 -71.49 -58.45
N MET A 520 44.82 -70.31 -58.09
CA MET A 520 45.35 -69.53 -56.95
C MET A 520 45.22 -70.30 -55.64
N ALA A 521 44.07 -70.93 -55.40
CA ALA A 521 43.82 -71.76 -54.22
C ALA A 521 44.77 -72.98 -54.13
N THR A 522 45.00 -73.64 -55.27
CA THR A 522 46.00 -74.72 -55.44
C THR A 522 47.38 -74.23 -55.01
N ALA A 523 47.87 -73.12 -55.59
CA ALA A 523 49.18 -72.57 -55.28
C ALA A 523 49.34 -72.07 -53.83
N ILE A 524 48.27 -71.53 -53.24
CA ILE A 524 48.22 -71.12 -51.83
C ILE A 524 48.40 -72.33 -50.89
N ALA A 525 47.69 -73.42 -51.15
CA ALA A 525 47.81 -74.66 -50.37
C ALA A 525 49.20 -75.31 -50.55
N ASP A 526 49.77 -75.27 -51.76
CA ASP A 526 51.09 -75.82 -52.06
C ASP A 526 52.24 -74.98 -51.46
N ALA A 527 52.11 -73.65 -51.44
CA ALA A 527 53.04 -72.75 -50.74
C ALA A 527 53.03 -72.96 -49.22
N ASN A 528 51.85 -73.16 -48.61
CA ASN A 528 51.70 -73.45 -47.18
C ASN A 528 52.25 -74.83 -46.79
N TYR A 529 52.13 -75.83 -47.67
CA TYR A 529 52.82 -77.12 -47.48
C TYR A 529 54.34 -76.93 -47.54
N SER A 530 54.80 -76.22 -48.57
CA SER A 530 56.22 -76.07 -48.90
C SER A 530 56.98 -75.20 -47.89
N ASP A 531 56.34 -74.28 -47.19
CA ASP A 531 56.92 -73.58 -46.03
C ASP A 531 57.45 -74.55 -44.95
N THR A 532 56.83 -75.73 -44.83
CA THR A 532 57.19 -76.72 -43.79
C THR A 532 58.29 -77.71 -44.20
N LYS A 533 58.58 -77.89 -45.50
CA LYS A 533 59.62 -78.82 -45.98
C LYS A 533 60.08 -78.49 -47.42
N VAL A 534 61.35 -78.73 -47.73
CA VAL A 534 61.90 -78.56 -49.09
C VAL A 534 61.47 -79.71 -49.99
N ALA A 535 60.19 -79.70 -50.41
CA ALA A 535 59.63 -80.64 -51.38
C ALA A 535 58.36 -80.06 -52.02
N HIS A 536 58.14 -80.43 -53.28
CA HIS A 536 56.88 -80.28 -54.00
C HIS A 536 55.69 -80.87 -53.22
N ALA A 537 54.53 -80.24 -53.31
CA ALA A 537 53.34 -80.69 -52.59
C ALA A 537 52.73 -81.96 -53.20
N GLN A 538 52.67 -82.05 -54.54
CA GLN A 538 52.11 -83.19 -55.28
C GLN A 538 50.70 -83.63 -54.82
N GLN A 539 49.92 -82.72 -54.22
CA GLN A 539 48.54 -82.98 -53.80
C GLN A 539 47.52 -82.68 -54.91
N PHE A 540 47.92 -81.92 -55.94
CA PHE A 540 47.16 -81.64 -57.14
C PHE A 540 47.97 -82.06 -58.38
N ASN A 541 47.29 -82.46 -59.45
CA ASN A 541 47.93 -82.90 -60.70
C ASN A 541 48.20 -81.70 -61.63
N VAL A 542 49.06 -80.78 -61.20
CA VAL A 542 49.45 -79.53 -61.88
C VAL A 542 50.95 -79.53 -62.18
N GLY A 543 51.40 -78.64 -63.06
CA GLY A 543 52.81 -78.21 -63.04
C GLY A 543 53.06 -77.34 -61.80
N GLU A 544 54.25 -77.40 -61.20
CA GLU A 544 54.58 -76.68 -59.97
C GLU A 544 56.04 -76.20 -60.02
N ASN A 545 56.26 -74.91 -59.75
CA ASN A 545 57.56 -74.36 -59.38
C ASN A 545 57.53 -73.96 -57.91
N VAL A 546 58.59 -74.24 -57.16
CA VAL A 546 58.71 -73.79 -55.76
C VAL A 546 60.06 -73.10 -55.55
N ALA A 547 60.07 -72.03 -54.76
CA ALA A 547 61.27 -71.31 -54.36
C ALA A 547 61.25 -71.09 -52.84
N TRP A 548 62.41 -71.30 -52.21
CA TRP A 548 62.65 -71.05 -50.79
C TRP A 548 63.75 -70.01 -50.65
N ASN A 549 63.43 -68.80 -50.21
CA ASN A 549 64.38 -67.68 -50.17
C ASN A 549 64.00 -66.61 -49.13
N TYR A 550 64.79 -65.55 -48.99
CA TYR A 550 64.53 -64.48 -48.03
C TYR A 550 63.58 -63.38 -48.57
N GLY A 551 62.58 -63.76 -49.39
CA GLY A 551 61.68 -62.82 -50.07
C GLY A 551 62.27 -62.17 -51.33
N SER A 552 63.32 -62.78 -51.90
CA SER A 552 63.88 -62.37 -53.18
C SER A 552 62.96 -62.77 -54.33
N ASP A 553 63.15 -62.14 -55.49
CA ASP A 553 62.50 -62.54 -56.74
C ASP A 553 62.74 -64.04 -57.03
N PRO A 554 61.69 -64.87 -57.17
CA PRO A 554 61.83 -66.29 -57.44
C PRO A 554 62.30 -66.58 -58.87
N PHE A 555 62.11 -65.66 -59.82
CA PHE A 555 62.58 -65.82 -61.21
C PHE A 555 64.11 -65.70 -61.33
N ILE A 556 64.80 -65.13 -60.33
CA ILE A 556 66.27 -65.25 -60.24
C ILE A 556 66.70 -66.72 -60.12
N GLN A 557 65.93 -67.56 -59.41
CA GLN A 557 66.17 -69.00 -59.33
C GLN A 557 65.56 -69.72 -60.54
N TRP A 558 64.25 -69.57 -60.76
CA TRP A 558 63.50 -70.32 -61.77
C TRP A 558 63.86 -69.96 -63.22
N VAL A 559 64.44 -68.79 -63.48
CA VAL A 559 64.73 -68.32 -64.85
C VAL A 559 66.21 -67.97 -65.01
N ASP A 560 66.75 -67.00 -64.27
CA ASP A 560 68.12 -66.50 -64.55
C ASP A 560 69.17 -67.59 -64.34
N GLN A 561 69.11 -68.29 -63.20
CA GLN A 561 70.05 -69.36 -62.86
C GLN A 561 69.85 -70.59 -63.76
N GLU A 562 68.61 -71.06 -63.92
CA GLU A 562 68.30 -72.25 -64.72
C GLU A 562 68.53 -72.05 -66.22
N LYS A 563 68.11 -70.92 -66.81
CA LYS A 563 68.40 -70.59 -68.21
C LYS A 563 69.91 -70.50 -68.45
N ALA A 564 70.67 -69.93 -67.53
CA ALA A 564 72.13 -69.86 -67.67
C ALA A 564 72.80 -71.24 -67.72
N VAL A 565 72.20 -72.29 -67.13
CA VAL A 565 72.66 -73.68 -67.31
C VAL A 565 72.13 -74.28 -68.62
N PHE A 566 70.85 -74.09 -68.92
CA PHE A 566 70.24 -74.55 -70.17
C PHE A 566 70.98 -74.06 -71.41
N ASP A 567 71.33 -72.77 -71.47
CA ASP A 567 72.06 -72.18 -72.59
C ASP A 567 73.45 -72.81 -72.78
N ARG A 568 74.11 -73.25 -71.69
CA ARG A 568 75.37 -74.01 -71.76
C ARG A 568 75.15 -75.45 -72.24
N ALA A 569 74.08 -76.09 -71.79
CA ALA A 569 73.70 -77.43 -72.25
C ALA A 569 73.41 -77.43 -73.76
N ALA A 570 72.52 -76.53 -74.20
CA ALA A 570 72.18 -76.32 -75.61
C ALA A 570 73.41 -76.00 -76.46
N ALA A 571 74.35 -75.19 -75.96
CA ALA A 571 75.59 -74.88 -76.68
C ALA A 571 76.48 -76.12 -76.91
N THR A 572 76.53 -77.08 -75.97
CA THR A 572 77.26 -78.36 -76.21
C THR A 572 76.59 -79.26 -77.24
N LEU A 573 75.31 -79.03 -77.51
CA LEU A 573 74.48 -79.69 -78.53
C LEU A 573 74.37 -78.87 -79.83
N GLY A 574 75.08 -77.74 -79.92
CA GLY A 574 75.17 -76.91 -81.12
C GLY A 574 74.13 -75.80 -81.28
N ALA A 575 73.29 -75.54 -80.27
CA ALA A 575 72.27 -74.49 -80.29
C ALA A 575 72.57 -73.35 -79.31
N THR A 576 72.41 -72.09 -79.73
CA THR A 576 72.74 -70.90 -78.91
C THR A 576 71.69 -69.81 -79.08
N GLY A 577 71.42 -69.04 -78.02
CA GLY A 577 70.46 -67.93 -78.07
C GLY A 577 68.99 -68.35 -78.10
N LEU A 578 68.69 -69.57 -77.63
CA LEU A 578 67.33 -70.07 -77.54
C LEU A 578 66.54 -69.33 -76.45
N THR A 579 65.27 -69.00 -76.73
CA THR A 579 64.34 -68.34 -75.80
C THR A 579 62.91 -68.80 -76.07
N GLY A 580 62.05 -68.75 -75.04
CA GLY A 580 60.61 -69.02 -75.18
C GLY A 580 60.35 -70.37 -75.83
N LYS A 581 59.39 -70.42 -76.79
CA LYS A 581 59.04 -71.67 -77.47
C LYS A 581 60.25 -72.39 -78.09
N ALA A 582 61.24 -71.68 -78.63
CA ALA A 582 62.40 -72.31 -79.26
C ALA A 582 63.34 -73.00 -78.24
N ALA A 583 63.41 -72.50 -77.00
CA ALA A 583 64.11 -73.19 -75.91
C ALA A 583 63.32 -74.42 -75.42
N PHE A 584 62.00 -74.29 -75.30
CA PHE A 584 61.15 -75.38 -74.83
C PHE A 584 61.03 -76.53 -75.85
N ASP A 585 60.88 -76.23 -77.14
CA ASP A 585 60.87 -77.22 -78.22
C ASP A 585 62.20 -78.00 -78.26
N PHE A 586 63.32 -77.28 -78.11
CA PHE A 586 64.65 -77.89 -78.02
C PHE A 586 64.78 -78.82 -76.80
N TYR A 587 64.32 -78.39 -75.63
CA TYR A 587 64.30 -79.23 -74.43
C TYR A 587 63.40 -80.46 -74.59
N ARG A 588 62.23 -80.34 -75.25
CA ARG A 588 61.37 -81.49 -75.57
C ARG A 588 62.01 -82.47 -76.57
N GLN A 589 63.01 -82.04 -77.33
CA GLN A 589 63.77 -82.91 -78.25
C GLN A 589 65.03 -83.51 -77.61
N HIS A 590 65.66 -82.81 -76.66
CA HIS A 590 66.98 -83.14 -76.10
C HIS A 590 67.02 -83.16 -74.55
N GLY A 591 65.88 -83.42 -73.91
CA GLY A 591 65.73 -83.35 -72.44
C GLY A 591 66.70 -84.26 -71.70
N ASP A 592 66.83 -85.53 -72.13
CA ASP A 592 67.78 -86.49 -71.55
C ASP A 592 69.23 -86.03 -71.66
N GLU A 593 69.62 -85.33 -72.73
CA GLU A 593 70.93 -84.71 -72.88
C GLU A 593 71.13 -83.49 -71.96
N VAL A 594 70.12 -82.61 -71.89
CA VAL A 594 70.15 -81.40 -71.07
C VAL A 594 70.18 -81.76 -69.58
N ASP A 595 69.32 -82.64 -69.11
CA ASP A 595 69.25 -83.02 -67.68
C ASP A 595 70.52 -83.75 -67.22
N ARG A 596 71.11 -84.60 -68.07
CA ARG A 596 72.44 -85.16 -67.80
C ARG A 596 73.54 -84.10 -67.79
N TYR A 597 73.44 -83.08 -68.64
CA TYR A 597 74.38 -81.96 -68.59
C TYR A 597 74.22 -81.16 -67.29
N VAL A 598 72.99 -80.87 -66.87
CA VAL A 598 72.66 -80.14 -65.63
C VAL A 598 73.14 -80.92 -64.40
N ALA A 599 72.85 -82.23 -64.33
CA ALA A 599 73.29 -83.09 -63.23
C ALA A 599 74.82 -83.19 -63.09
N ALA A 600 75.57 -83.04 -64.20
CA ALA A 600 77.03 -83.10 -64.20
C ALA A 600 77.74 -81.72 -64.16
N HIS A 601 77.11 -80.64 -64.62
CA HIS A 601 77.75 -79.33 -64.86
C HIS A 601 76.91 -78.10 -64.43
N GLY A 602 75.74 -78.30 -63.82
CA GLY A 602 74.87 -77.22 -63.33
C GLY A 602 75.39 -76.51 -62.07
N GLY A 603 76.28 -77.16 -61.31
CA GLY A 603 76.85 -76.60 -60.09
C GLY A 603 75.84 -76.64 -58.95
N GLY A 604 75.44 -75.47 -58.43
CA GLY A 604 74.36 -75.33 -57.44
C GLY A 604 72.95 -75.38 -58.02
N VAL A 605 72.83 -75.44 -59.36
CA VAL A 605 71.57 -75.62 -60.08
C VAL A 605 71.47 -77.09 -60.49
N HIS A 606 70.38 -77.77 -60.09
CA HIS A 606 70.23 -79.22 -60.22
C HIS A 606 69.09 -79.65 -61.17
N THR A 607 68.37 -78.69 -61.75
CA THR A 607 67.33 -78.89 -62.77
C THR A 607 67.29 -77.69 -63.71
N VAL A 608 66.57 -77.78 -64.82
CA VAL A 608 66.08 -76.62 -65.59
C VAL A 608 64.54 -76.62 -65.69
N GLY A 609 63.87 -77.45 -64.91
CA GLY A 609 62.43 -77.69 -64.98
C GLY A 609 61.59 -76.48 -64.58
N HIS A 610 62.06 -75.62 -63.67
CA HIS A 610 61.33 -74.40 -63.34
C HIS A 610 61.38 -73.40 -64.51
N TYR A 611 62.52 -73.31 -65.18
CA TYR A 611 62.64 -72.51 -66.39
C TYR A 611 61.70 -73.04 -67.48
N MET A 612 61.70 -74.35 -67.72
CA MET A 612 60.82 -74.98 -68.71
C MET A 612 59.34 -74.75 -68.41
N ASN A 613 58.89 -74.86 -67.15
CA ASN A 613 57.52 -74.53 -66.76
C ASN A 613 57.17 -73.06 -67.04
N VAL A 614 58.10 -72.12 -66.81
CA VAL A 614 57.88 -70.70 -67.12
C VAL A 614 57.79 -70.46 -68.64
N ILE A 615 58.54 -71.19 -69.47
CA ILE A 615 58.55 -71.03 -70.94
C ILE A 615 57.67 -72.03 -71.73
N ASP A 616 56.87 -72.86 -71.06
CA ASP A 616 55.98 -73.82 -71.72
C ASP A 616 54.88 -73.07 -72.53
N PRO A 617 54.80 -73.27 -73.86
CA PRO A 617 53.77 -72.68 -74.72
C PRO A 617 52.39 -73.35 -74.57
N ASP A 618 52.31 -74.57 -74.07
CA ASP A 618 51.09 -75.37 -73.91
C ASP A 618 50.36 -75.00 -72.61
N TYR A 619 51.04 -74.38 -71.64
CA TYR A 619 50.44 -73.78 -70.44
C TYR A 619 49.66 -72.50 -70.77
N THR A 620 48.44 -72.41 -70.24
CA THR A 620 47.49 -71.30 -70.46
C THR A 620 46.92 -70.71 -69.17
N VAL A 621 46.95 -71.47 -68.06
CA VAL A 621 46.48 -71.05 -66.74
C VAL A 621 47.56 -71.29 -65.68
N THR A 622 47.66 -70.40 -64.71
CA THR A 622 48.62 -70.42 -63.60
C THR A 622 47.97 -69.91 -62.31
N GLY A 623 48.66 -70.09 -61.19
CA GLY A 623 48.32 -69.52 -59.88
C GLY A 623 49.59 -69.36 -59.05
N MET A 624 49.55 -68.50 -58.03
CA MET A 624 50.71 -68.23 -57.17
C MET A 624 50.28 -68.18 -55.71
N GLY A 625 51.01 -68.88 -54.84
CA GLY A 625 50.94 -68.78 -53.40
C GLY A 625 52.26 -68.25 -52.85
N VAL A 626 52.20 -67.41 -51.83
CA VAL A 626 53.39 -66.90 -51.15
C VAL A 626 53.19 -67.08 -49.65
N CYS A 627 53.93 -68.00 -49.03
CA CYS A 627 53.91 -68.17 -47.58
C CYS A 627 55.11 -67.42 -46.98
N THR A 628 54.86 -66.46 -46.09
CA THR A 628 55.89 -65.62 -45.47
C THR A 628 56.22 -66.02 -44.03
N ARG A 629 55.70 -67.17 -43.57
CA ARG A 629 55.91 -67.71 -42.21
C ARG A 629 57.38 -68.05 -41.94
N GLY A 630 58.09 -68.61 -42.92
CA GLY A 630 59.52 -68.85 -42.83
C GLY A 630 59.91 -70.05 -41.95
N THR A 631 59.04 -71.05 -41.86
CA THR A 631 59.16 -72.18 -40.91
C THR A 631 60.49 -72.94 -41.08
N MET A 632 60.98 -73.07 -42.31
CA MET A 632 62.34 -73.52 -42.58
C MET A 632 63.32 -72.35 -42.68
N ASN A 633 64.22 -72.20 -41.71
CA ASN A 633 65.40 -71.32 -41.79
C ASN A 633 65.10 -69.83 -42.14
N ARG A 634 63.87 -69.36 -41.89
CA ARG A 634 63.33 -68.04 -42.31
C ARG A 634 63.20 -67.86 -43.83
N TRP A 635 63.09 -68.95 -44.60
CA TRP A 635 62.81 -68.90 -46.03
C TRP A 635 61.31 -68.69 -46.28
N LEU A 636 60.98 -67.51 -46.80
CA LEU A 636 59.69 -67.26 -47.40
C LEU A 636 59.58 -68.16 -48.64
N THR A 637 58.41 -68.75 -48.83
CA THR A 637 58.17 -69.77 -49.85
C THR A 637 57.22 -69.23 -50.91
N GLN A 638 57.63 -69.29 -52.18
CA GLN A 638 56.74 -69.00 -53.31
C GLN A 638 56.48 -70.30 -54.07
N ALA A 639 55.22 -70.61 -54.34
CA ALA A 639 54.83 -71.71 -55.21
C ALA A 639 54.01 -71.17 -56.39
N GLN A 640 54.43 -71.45 -57.61
CA GLN A 640 53.67 -71.15 -58.82
C GLN A 640 53.16 -72.45 -59.45
N THR A 641 51.85 -72.56 -59.65
CA THR A 641 51.22 -73.72 -60.28
C THR A 641 50.85 -73.43 -61.72
N PHE A 642 50.79 -74.47 -62.56
CA PHE A 642 50.63 -74.35 -64.01
C PHE A 642 49.69 -75.41 -64.59
N SER A 643 49.02 -75.03 -65.68
CA SER A 643 47.93 -75.80 -66.28
C SER A 643 47.88 -75.62 -67.79
N MET A 644 47.86 -76.75 -68.51
CA MET A 644 47.48 -76.81 -69.93
C MET A 644 45.97 -76.69 -70.10
N SER A 645 45.53 -76.30 -71.31
CA SER A 645 44.11 -76.21 -71.65
C SER A 645 43.41 -77.58 -71.56
N GLY A 646 42.29 -77.67 -70.82
CA GLY A 646 41.47 -78.89 -70.72
C GLY A 646 41.67 -79.74 -69.45
N GLY A 647 42.55 -79.35 -68.53
CA GLY A 647 42.64 -79.98 -67.21
C GLY A 647 41.39 -79.75 -66.34
N TRP A 648 41.15 -80.59 -65.32
CA TRP A 648 39.93 -80.52 -64.50
C TRP A 648 39.74 -79.15 -63.82
N TYR A 649 40.83 -78.53 -63.36
CA TYR A 649 40.91 -77.17 -62.82
C TYR A 649 40.70 -76.03 -63.85
N THR A 650 40.64 -76.35 -65.16
CA THR A 650 40.21 -75.40 -66.21
C THR A 650 38.73 -75.51 -66.55
N ASN A 651 38.04 -76.52 -66.04
CA ASN A 651 36.65 -76.84 -66.40
C ASN A 651 35.60 -76.17 -65.50
N ALA A 652 36.03 -75.15 -64.74
CA ALA A 652 35.18 -74.24 -63.95
C ALA A 652 35.46 -72.79 -64.37
N ALA A 653 34.40 -71.99 -64.43
CA ALA A 653 34.26 -70.67 -65.05
C ALA A 653 35.51 -69.77 -65.22
N ASN A 654 35.63 -69.19 -66.43
CA ASN A 654 36.25 -67.90 -66.74
C ASN A 654 37.70 -67.65 -66.26
N PRO A 655 38.72 -68.17 -66.97
CA PRO A 655 40.11 -67.76 -66.76
C PRO A 655 40.31 -66.27 -67.12
N MET A 656 40.83 -65.52 -66.15
CA MET A 656 40.99 -64.06 -66.18
C MET A 656 42.46 -63.65 -66.29
N THR A 657 42.74 -62.43 -66.73
CA THR A 657 44.08 -61.82 -66.68
C THR A 657 44.51 -61.57 -65.23
N VAL A 658 45.81 -61.42 -65.01
CA VAL A 658 46.34 -61.10 -63.66
C VAL A 658 45.81 -59.73 -63.17
N ALA A 659 45.52 -58.80 -64.10
CA ALA A 659 44.96 -57.49 -63.78
C ALA A 659 43.47 -57.54 -63.37
N GLU A 660 42.66 -58.41 -63.97
CA GLU A 660 41.26 -58.60 -63.57
C GLU A 660 41.15 -59.22 -62.17
N TYR A 661 42.00 -60.20 -61.85
CA TYR A 661 42.10 -60.79 -60.51
C TYR A 661 42.58 -59.75 -59.47
N GLU A 662 43.58 -58.94 -59.81
CA GLU A 662 44.06 -57.85 -58.96
C GLU A 662 42.98 -56.79 -58.70
N ALA A 663 42.21 -56.41 -59.72
CA ALA A 663 41.10 -55.47 -59.58
C ALA A 663 40.02 -56.03 -58.64
N ALA A 664 39.65 -57.30 -58.78
CA ALA A 664 38.71 -57.96 -57.88
C ALA A 664 39.22 -58.03 -56.43
N LEU A 665 40.47 -58.46 -56.22
CA LEU A 665 41.06 -58.54 -54.88
C LEU A 665 41.20 -57.17 -54.21
N ASN A 666 41.62 -56.14 -54.94
CA ASN A 666 41.73 -54.79 -54.41
C ASN A 666 40.36 -54.19 -54.10
N ALA A 667 39.38 -54.26 -55.01
CA ALA A 667 38.03 -53.75 -54.76
C ALA A 667 37.37 -54.42 -53.54
N TRP A 668 37.64 -55.71 -53.31
CA TRP A 668 37.17 -56.39 -52.10
C TRP A 668 37.92 -55.94 -50.84
N CYS A 669 39.26 -55.83 -50.88
CA CYS A 669 40.05 -55.27 -49.77
C CYS A 669 39.59 -53.85 -49.38
N ASP A 670 39.28 -53.02 -50.37
CA ASP A 670 38.85 -51.64 -50.19
C ASP A 670 37.43 -51.58 -49.60
N SER A 671 36.56 -52.55 -49.90
CA SER A 671 35.23 -52.66 -49.27
C SER A 671 35.27 -53.14 -47.80
N LEU A 672 36.39 -53.74 -47.37
CA LEU A 672 36.66 -54.07 -45.96
C LEU A 672 37.37 -52.92 -45.20
N ALA A 673 37.77 -51.84 -45.87
CA ALA A 673 38.56 -50.77 -45.27
C ALA A 673 37.73 -49.81 -44.40
N ASN A 674 38.40 -49.17 -43.45
CA ASN A 674 37.86 -48.11 -42.57
C ASN A 674 36.60 -48.42 -41.71
N PRO A 675 36.33 -49.65 -41.23
CA PRO A 675 35.13 -49.94 -40.43
C PRO A 675 35.03 -49.10 -39.14
N GLY A 676 36.17 -48.71 -38.55
CA GLY A 676 36.21 -47.84 -37.38
C GLY A 676 35.60 -46.45 -37.61
N GLN A 677 35.72 -45.88 -38.82
CA GLN A 677 35.16 -44.55 -39.11
C GLN A 677 33.62 -44.53 -39.03
N GLY A 678 32.96 -45.63 -39.44
CA GLY A 678 31.51 -45.78 -39.29
C GLY A 678 31.07 -45.88 -37.83
N VAL A 679 31.84 -46.60 -37.00
CA VAL A 679 31.61 -46.69 -35.55
C VAL A 679 31.83 -45.35 -34.86
N ASP A 680 32.91 -44.63 -35.18
CA ASP A 680 33.22 -43.32 -34.58
C ASP A 680 32.18 -42.26 -34.96
N ALA A 681 31.72 -42.25 -36.21
CA ALA A 681 30.62 -41.37 -36.65
C ALA A 681 29.31 -41.68 -35.90
N ALA A 682 28.96 -42.95 -35.72
CA ALA A 682 27.77 -43.35 -34.97
C ALA A 682 27.89 -43.04 -33.46
N ARG A 683 29.09 -43.13 -32.87
CA ARG A 683 29.36 -42.68 -31.48
C ARG A 683 29.17 -41.17 -31.33
N GLN A 684 29.60 -40.38 -32.31
CA GLN A 684 29.38 -38.94 -32.33
C GLN A 684 27.90 -38.59 -32.48
N GLU A 685 27.15 -39.28 -33.35
CA GLU A 685 25.69 -39.10 -33.46
C GLU A 685 24.96 -39.45 -32.16
N LEU A 686 25.32 -40.57 -31.51
CA LEU A 686 24.76 -40.96 -30.21
C LEU A 686 25.07 -39.92 -29.11
N SER A 687 26.31 -39.44 -29.04
CA SER A 687 26.69 -38.41 -28.06
C SER A 687 25.94 -37.09 -28.28
N ALA A 688 25.76 -36.68 -29.55
CA ALA A 688 24.97 -35.50 -29.90
C ALA A 688 23.47 -35.68 -29.53
N ALA A 689 22.89 -36.85 -29.81
CA ALA A 689 21.51 -37.17 -29.44
C ALA A 689 21.31 -37.18 -27.91
N GLN A 690 22.25 -37.76 -27.16
CA GLN A 690 22.24 -37.75 -25.69
C GLN A 690 22.35 -36.33 -25.14
N GLY A 691 23.22 -35.49 -25.70
CA GLY A 691 23.33 -34.07 -25.35
C GLY A 691 22.06 -33.27 -25.65
N ALA A 692 21.33 -33.61 -26.73
CA ALA A 692 20.03 -33.01 -27.04
C ALA A 692 18.92 -33.47 -26.07
N ALA A 693 18.88 -34.76 -25.72
CA ALA A 693 17.94 -35.32 -24.75
C ALA A 693 18.15 -34.77 -23.33
N ALA A 694 19.40 -34.55 -22.92
CA ALA A 694 19.74 -33.89 -21.66
C ALA A 694 19.26 -32.44 -21.62
N GLN A 695 19.48 -31.67 -22.69
CA GLN A 695 18.97 -30.30 -22.82
C GLN A 695 17.44 -30.23 -22.83
N ALA A 696 16.76 -31.19 -23.49
CA ALA A 696 15.31 -31.29 -23.44
C ALA A 696 14.81 -31.64 -22.03
N GLY A 697 15.53 -32.48 -21.28
CA GLY A 697 15.28 -32.72 -19.85
C GLY A 697 15.37 -31.45 -19.02
N GLY A 698 16.44 -30.66 -19.19
CA GLY A 698 16.58 -29.36 -18.51
C GLY A 698 15.43 -28.39 -18.81
N LYS A 699 14.94 -28.35 -20.06
CA LYS A 699 13.75 -27.57 -20.44
C LYS A 699 12.49 -28.06 -19.74
N VAL A 700 12.29 -29.37 -19.60
CA VAL A 700 11.14 -29.93 -18.86
C VAL A 700 11.20 -29.53 -17.39
N SER A 701 12.37 -29.65 -16.74
CA SER A 701 12.56 -29.23 -15.34
C SER A 701 12.26 -27.74 -15.15
N ALA A 702 12.82 -26.87 -16.01
CA ALA A 702 12.59 -25.43 -15.94
C ALA A 702 11.10 -25.05 -16.18
N ALA A 703 10.45 -25.65 -17.18
CA ALA A 703 9.03 -25.42 -17.44
C ALA A 703 8.14 -25.94 -16.30
N SER A 704 8.52 -27.05 -15.65
CA SER A 704 7.79 -27.60 -14.49
C SER A 704 7.92 -26.72 -13.25
N GLN A 705 9.09 -26.11 -13.03
CA GLN A 705 9.29 -25.11 -11.97
C GLN A 705 8.49 -23.83 -12.26
N ALA A 706 8.47 -23.38 -13.51
CA ALA A 706 7.67 -22.23 -13.93
C ALA A 706 6.16 -22.47 -13.72
N ALA A 707 5.63 -23.63 -14.13
CA ALA A 707 4.23 -23.98 -13.90
C ALA A 707 3.86 -24.04 -12.41
N ALA A 708 4.73 -24.64 -11.57
CA ALA A 708 4.54 -24.66 -10.12
C ALA A 708 4.56 -23.25 -9.51
N ALA A 709 5.47 -22.37 -9.94
CA ALA A 709 5.51 -20.98 -9.49
C ALA A 709 4.26 -20.18 -9.90
N ARG A 710 3.68 -20.46 -11.07
CA ARG A 710 2.40 -19.86 -11.48
C ARG A 710 1.21 -20.39 -10.70
N GLN A 711 1.23 -21.66 -10.27
CA GLN A 711 0.18 -22.18 -9.36
C GLN A 711 0.19 -21.42 -8.02
N VAL A 712 1.35 -21.20 -7.41
CA VAL A 712 1.47 -20.41 -6.16
C VAL A 712 0.92 -18.98 -6.34
N GLN A 713 1.08 -18.37 -7.51
CA GLN A 713 0.50 -17.06 -7.82
C GLN A 713 -1.03 -17.09 -8.00
N VAL A 714 -1.59 -18.18 -8.56
CA VAL A 714 -3.04 -18.41 -8.59
C VAL A 714 -3.60 -18.58 -7.19
N ASP A 715 -2.90 -19.32 -6.33
CA ASP A 715 -3.33 -19.59 -4.96
C ASP A 715 -3.27 -18.30 -4.10
N ALA A 716 -2.22 -17.48 -4.26
CA ALA A 716 -2.13 -16.16 -3.62
C ALA A 716 -3.22 -15.20 -4.11
N ALA A 717 -3.44 -15.09 -5.42
CA ALA A 717 -4.50 -14.24 -5.97
C ALA A 717 -5.92 -14.73 -5.61
N ALA A 718 -6.09 -15.99 -5.21
CA ALA A 718 -7.35 -16.49 -4.65
C ALA A 718 -7.54 -16.02 -3.20
N ALA A 719 -6.49 -16.08 -2.37
CA ALA A 719 -6.51 -15.54 -1.01
C ALA A 719 -6.78 -14.02 -0.99
N ASP A 720 -6.23 -13.26 -1.96
CA ASP A 720 -6.54 -11.83 -2.13
C ASP A 720 -8.04 -11.58 -2.40
N VAL A 721 -8.69 -12.45 -3.19
CA VAL A 721 -10.14 -12.37 -3.47
C VAL A 721 -10.96 -12.71 -2.23
N ASP A 722 -10.57 -13.73 -1.47
CA ASP A 722 -11.25 -14.10 -0.23
C ASP A 722 -11.12 -12.98 0.83
N ALA A 723 -9.94 -12.38 0.97
CA ALA A 723 -9.70 -11.25 1.86
C ALA A 723 -10.53 -10.00 1.47
N ALA A 724 -10.55 -9.63 0.18
CA ALA A 724 -11.38 -8.54 -0.30
C ALA A 724 -12.89 -8.83 -0.16
N THR A 725 -13.31 -10.10 -0.21
CA THR A 725 -14.71 -10.51 0.04
C THR A 725 -15.09 -10.34 1.51
N ALA A 726 -14.17 -10.64 2.44
CA ALA A 726 -14.36 -10.35 3.86
C ALA A 726 -14.44 -8.82 4.11
N GLU A 727 -13.55 -8.03 3.53
CA GLU A 727 -13.54 -6.57 3.65
C GLU A 727 -14.81 -5.91 3.10
N VAL A 728 -15.35 -6.42 1.98
CA VAL A 728 -16.67 -6.02 1.45
C VAL A 728 -17.79 -6.32 2.46
N SER A 729 -17.70 -7.43 3.20
CA SER A 729 -18.69 -7.82 4.21
C SER A 729 -18.62 -6.94 5.47
N ASP A 730 -17.40 -6.67 5.97
CA ASP A 730 -17.18 -5.85 7.17
C ASP A 730 -17.53 -4.37 6.92
N THR A 731 -17.22 -3.84 5.73
CA THR A 731 -17.66 -2.50 5.31
C THR A 731 -19.18 -2.44 5.15
N GLN A 732 -19.85 -3.49 4.65
CA GLN A 732 -21.30 -3.54 4.57
C GLN A 732 -21.96 -3.55 5.96
N ALA A 733 -21.40 -4.30 6.93
CA ALA A 733 -21.84 -4.28 8.32
C ALA A 733 -21.66 -2.87 8.94
N THR A 734 -20.51 -2.24 8.69
CA THR A 734 -20.21 -0.86 9.14
C THR A 734 -21.22 0.15 8.60
N VAL A 735 -21.60 0.06 7.31
CA VAL A 735 -22.68 0.89 6.72
C VAL A 735 -23.99 0.71 7.50
N GLY A 736 -24.37 -0.53 7.81
CA GLY A 736 -25.58 -0.83 8.60
C GLY A 736 -25.55 -0.23 10.01
N GLU A 737 -24.41 -0.32 10.72
CA GLU A 737 -24.23 0.32 12.02
C GLU A 737 -24.38 1.84 11.95
N LYS A 738 -23.72 2.49 10.98
CA LYS A 738 -23.80 3.96 10.86
C LYS A 738 -25.21 4.39 10.49
N GLN A 739 -25.93 3.62 9.67
CA GLN A 739 -27.33 3.92 9.33
C GLN A 739 -28.23 3.82 10.56
N ALA A 740 -28.08 2.80 11.41
CA ALA A 740 -28.82 2.70 12.67
C ALA A 740 -28.49 3.88 13.63
N ALA A 741 -27.24 4.33 13.68
CA ALA A 741 -26.84 5.51 14.44
C ALA A 741 -27.44 6.81 13.89
N ALA A 742 -27.50 6.98 12.56
CA ALA A 742 -28.13 8.12 11.91
C ALA A 742 -29.66 8.15 12.13
N GLU A 743 -30.33 7.00 12.10
CA GLU A 743 -31.75 6.89 12.48
C GLU A 743 -31.98 7.27 13.95
N ALA A 744 -31.11 6.83 14.86
CA ALA A 744 -31.21 7.18 16.27
C ALA A 744 -31.00 8.69 16.50
N ALA A 745 -30.03 9.31 15.81
CA ALA A 745 -29.80 10.75 15.87
C ALA A 745 -30.98 11.55 15.27
N ALA A 746 -31.59 11.08 14.16
CA ALA A 746 -32.77 11.69 13.58
C ALA A 746 -33.99 11.66 14.53
N ARG A 747 -34.15 10.59 15.32
CA ARG A 747 -35.17 10.53 16.40
C ARG A 747 -34.86 11.52 17.52
N ALA A 748 -33.61 11.62 17.95
CA ALA A 748 -33.20 12.60 18.96
C ALA A 748 -33.43 14.07 18.52
N VAL A 749 -33.32 14.38 17.23
CA VAL A 749 -33.73 15.70 16.67
C VAL A 749 -35.23 15.93 16.80
N ALA A 750 -36.06 14.92 16.47
CA ALA A 750 -37.52 15.04 16.60
C ALA A 750 -37.95 15.20 18.06
N ASP A 751 -37.35 14.44 18.98
CA ASP A 751 -37.58 14.56 20.42
C ASP A 751 -37.13 15.94 20.94
N ALA A 752 -35.98 16.45 20.51
CA ALA A 752 -35.51 17.79 20.88
C ALA A 752 -36.43 18.91 20.34
N HIS A 753 -36.96 18.78 19.12
CA HIS A 753 -37.92 19.72 18.56
C HIS A 753 -39.21 19.77 19.38
N ALA A 754 -39.77 18.60 19.74
CA ALA A 754 -40.95 18.54 20.60
C ALA A 754 -40.73 19.17 21.99
N ASN A 755 -39.49 19.15 22.51
CA ASN A 755 -39.13 19.86 23.74
C ASN A 755 -39.06 21.39 23.54
N VAL A 756 -38.60 21.88 22.39
CA VAL A 756 -38.64 23.32 22.03
C VAL A 756 -40.08 23.82 21.88
N ASP A 757 -40.94 23.04 21.23
CA ASP A 757 -42.38 23.35 21.10
C ASP A 757 -43.05 23.44 22.49
N ALA A 758 -42.77 22.46 23.37
CA ALA A 758 -43.31 22.42 24.73
C ALA A 758 -42.80 23.59 25.60
N ALA A 759 -41.51 23.93 25.52
CA ALA A 759 -40.94 25.07 26.24
C ALA A 759 -41.51 26.41 25.74
N SER A 760 -41.70 26.56 24.42
CA SER A 760 -42.31 27.75 23.81
C SER A 760 -43.77 27.94 24.24
N ALA A 761 -44.53 26.84 24.37
CA ALA A 761 -45.86 26.86 24.96
C ALA A 761 -45.84 27.26 26.45
N ALA A 762 -44.86 26.78 27.23
CA ALA A 762 -44.69 27.13 28.64
C ALA A 762 -44.32 28.61 28.85
N VAL A 763 -43.45 29.18 28.00
CA VAL A 763 -43.17 30.63 27.96
C VAL A 763 -44.46 31.40 27.69
N THR A 764 -45.21 31.03 26.65
CA THR A 764 -46.48 31.71 26.28
C THR A 764 -47.50 31.69 27.43
N ALA A 765 -47.60 30.57 28.16
CA ALA A 765 -48.45 30.46 29.33
C ALA A 765 -47.97 31.36 30.50
N ALA A 766 -46.68 31.35 30.81
CA ALA A 766 -46.11 32.20 31.87
C ALA A 766 -46.26 33.70 31.54
N GLN A 767 -46.12 34.08 30.27
CA GLN A 767 -46.26 35.46 29.80
C GLN A 767 -47.71 35.93 29.93
N SER A 768 -48.68 35.05 29.69
CA SER A 768 -50.11 35.30 29.95
C SER A 768 -50.41 35.52 31.45
N VAL A 769 -49.72 34.82 32.35
CA VAL A 769 -49.82 35.03 33.81
C VAL A 769 -49.23 36.38 34.23
N VAL A 770 -48.11 36.80 33.63
CA VAL A 770 -47.53 38.15 33.89
C VAL A 770 -48.49 39.26 33.47
N THR A 771 -49.17 39.13 32.32
CA THR A 771 -50.21 40.08 31.90
C THR A 771 -51.36 40.13 32.91
N ALA A 772 -51.95 38.98 33.26
CA ALA A 772 -53.08 38.93 34.20
C ALA A 772 -52.74 39.52 35.58
N LYS A 773 -51.52 39.30 36.10
CA LYS A 773 -51.07 39.91 37.36
C LYS A 773 -50.77 41.41 37.23
N SER A 774 -50.37 41.88 36.06
CA SER A 774 -50.22 43.32 35.79
C SER A 774 -51.59 44.03 35.77
N ASP A 775 -52.60 43.40 35.18
CA ASP A 775 -53.99 43.89 35.20
C ASP A 775 -54.55 43.96 36.64
N GLU A 776 -54.33 42.92 37.45
CA GLU A 776 -54.71 42.91 38.87
C GLU A 776 -54.01 44.02 39.68
N LEU A 777 -52.73 44.28 39.41
CA LEU A 777 -51.96 45.36 40.03
C LEU A 777 -52.50 46.74 39.66
N ASP A 778 -52.87 46.99 38.41
CA ASP A 778 -53.43 48.29 38.01
C ASP A 778 -54.86 48.50 38.55
N VAL A 779 -55.64 47.42 38.74
CA VAL A 779 -56.89 47.47 39.53
C VAL A 779 -56.61 47.84 40.99
N ALA A 780 -55.58 47.28 41.63
CA ALA A 780 -55.19 47.63 43.00
C ALA A 780 -54.74 49.10 43.12
N LYS A 781 -53.92 49.60 42.18
CA LYS A 781 -53.52 51.02 42.11
C LYS A 781 -54.75 51.93 41.90
N GLY A 782 -55.71 51.51 41.09
CA GLY A 782 -57.00 52.19 40.91
C GLY A 782 -57.78 52.33 42.22
N LYS A 783 -57.90 51.26 43.02
CA LYS A 783 -58.50 51.29 44.36
C LYS A 783 -57.77 52.26 45.29
N ALA A 784 -56.43 52.18 45.35
CA ALA A 784 -55.62 53.04 46.21
C ALA A 784 -55.75 54.53 45.83
N ALA A 785 -55.79 54.85 44.54
CA ALA A 785 -56.04 56.20 44.05
C ALA A 785 -57.46 56.70 44.41
N ALA A 786 -58.48 55.84 44.34
CA ALA A 786 -59.84 56.17 44.75
C ALA A 786 -59.94 56.43 46.27
N ALA A 787 -59.34 55.56 47.11
CA ALA A 787 -59.27 55.76 48.55
C ALA A 787 -58.54 57.06 48.93
N ARG A 788 -57.44 57.39 48.23
CA ARG A 788 -56.69 58.65 48.40
C ARG A 788 -57.55 59.88 48.10
N ARG A 789 -58.39 59.84 47.06
CA ARG A 789 -59.36 60.91 46.73
C ARG A 789 -60.45 61.02 47.79
N ALA A 790 -60.99 59.89 48.27
CA ALA A 790 -62.01 59.86 49.33
C ALA A 790 -61.48 60.43 50.67
N LEU A 791 -60.23 60.13 51.03
CA LEU A 791 -59.57 60.72 52.19
C LEU A 791 -59.40 62.24 52.07
N ASN A 792 -58.94 62.73 50.91
CA ASN A 792 -58.79 64.16 50.69
C ASN A 792 -60.13 64.90 50.78
N ALA A 793 -61.22 64.32 50.26
CA ALA A 793 -62.56 64.87 50.40
C ALA A 793 -63.05 64.87 51.85
N ALA A 794 -62.79 63.81 52.62
CA ALA A 794 -63.12 63.75 54.05
C ALA A 794 -62.37 64.83 54.86
N ARG A 795 -61.10 65.08 54.55
CA ARG A 795 -60.28 66.14 55.18
C ARG A 795 -60.80 67.55 54.86
N ALA A 796 -61.22 67.82 53.62
CA ALA A 796 -61.87 69.09 53.27
C ALA A 796 -63.15 69.30 54.10
N GLY A 797 -64.00 68.27 54.17
CA GLY A 797 -65.24 68.30 54.96
C GLY A 797 -65.05 68.44 56.47
N VAL A 798 -63.85 68.23 57.02
CA VAL A 798 -63.51 68.58 58.41
C VAL A 798 -63.32 70.09 58.55
N GLY A 799 -62.55 70.73 57.65
CA GLY A 799 -62.29 72.18 57.68
C GLY A 799 -63.56 73.03 57.53
N ASP A 800 -64.52 72.58 56.72
CA ASP A 800 -65.84 73.21 56.60
C ASP A 800 -66.60 73.21 57.94
N LYS A 801 -66.46 72.16 58.77
CA LYS A 801 -67.13 72.04 60.08
C LYS A 801 -66.40 72.78 61.19
N GLU A 802 -65.09 72.90 61.11
CA GLU A 802 -64.32 73.77 62.03
C GLU A 802 -64.68 75.25 61.79
N SER A 803 -64.83 75.66 60.53
CA SER A 803 -65.31 77.00 60.15
C SER A 803 -66.74 77.29 60.63
N ALA A 804 -67.64 76.31 60.51
CA ALA A 804 -69.03 76.44 60.96
C ALA A 804 -69.18 76.52 62.50
N LEU A 805 -68.28 75.89 63.26
CA LEU A 805 -68.28 75.96 64.72
C LEU A 805 -67.90 77.36 65.23
N ALA A 806 -66.93 78.02 64.60
CA ALA A 806 -66.52 79.38 64.97
C ALA A 806 -67.68 80.39 64.78
N ALA A 807 -68.36 80.36 63.62
CA ALA A 807 -69.48 81.27 63.35
C ALA A 807 -70.65 81.15 64.34
N ALA A 808 -70.87 79.96 64.92
CA ALA A 808 -71.88 79.74 65.95
C ALA A 808 -71.51 80.32 67.33
N GLN A 809 -70.22 80.59 67.57
CA GLN A 809 -69.73 81.19 68.82
C GLN A 809 -69.83 82.72 68.80
N ASP A 810 -69.58 83.35 67.65
CA ASP A 810 -69.72 84.81 67.48
C ASP A 810 -71.17 85.28 67.69
N GLU A 811 -72.15 84.48 67.26
CA GLU A 811 -73.60 84.79 67.41
C GLU A 811 -74.03 84.95 68.87
N LEU A 812 -73.35 84.27 69.81
CA LEU A 812 -73.69 84.30 71.24
C LEU A 812 -73.23 85.58 71.96
N ALA A 813 -72.22 86.28 71.43
CA ALA A 813 -71.61 87.43 72.11
C ALA A 813 -72.47 88.71 72.04
N ALA A 814 -73.28 88.86 70.99
CA ALA A 814 -73.96 90.11 70.65
C ALA A 814 -74.97 90.59 71.72
N TYR A 815 -75.69 89.67 72.36
CA TYR A 815 -76.76 89.95 73.34
C TYR A 815 -76.33 90.72 74.60
N SER A 816 -75.03 90.94 74.80
CA SER A 816 -74.48 91.65 75.97
C SER A 816 -74.35 93.17 75.80
N ALA A 817 -74.53 93.71 74.59
CA ALA A 817 -74.20 95.11 74.28
C ALA A 817 -75.36 96.12 74.52
N ASP A 818 -76.61 95.75 74.26
CA ASP A 818 -77.70 96.73 74.05
C ASP A 818 -78.16 97.46 75.33
N VAL A 819 -78.05 96.82 76.50
CA VAL A 819 -78.49 97.37 77.79
C VAL A 819 -77.76 98.68 78.14
N ALA A 820 -76.50 98.83 77.68
CA ALA A 820 -75.68 100.01 77.98
C ALA A 820 -76.08 101.29 77.20
N ALA A 821 -76.94 101.18 76.18
CA ALA A 821 -77.33 102.31 75.35
C ALA A 821 -78.47 103.15 75.98
N ALA A 822 -79.47 102.49 76.57
CA ALA A 822 -80.73 103.12 77.00
C ALA A 822 -80.54 104.23 78.06
N GLN A 823 -79.64 104.02 79.03
CA GLN A 823 -79.45 104.94 80.16
C GLN A 823 -78.96 106.35 79.72
N ARG A 824 -78.30 106.48 78.57
CA ARG A 824 -77.75 107.78 78.10
C ARG A 824 -78.80 108.70 77.46
N ALA A 825 -79.99 108.19 77.13
CA ALA A 825 -81.02 108.98 76.46
C ALA A 825 -81.78 109.91 77.42
N LEU A 826 -81.92 109.52 78.69
CA LEU A 826 -82.72 110.24 79.69
C LEU A 826 -82.10 111.59 80.08
N ASP A 827 -80.78 111.62 80.32
CA ASP A 827 -80.06 112.81 80.80
C ASP A 827 -80.09 113.96 79.79
N ALA A 828 -80.10 113.64 78.49
CA ALA A 828 -80.14 114.64 77.41
C ALA A 828 -81.47 115.39 77.33
N ALA A 829 -82.60 114.76 77.70
CA ALA A 829 -83.93 115.35 77.57
C ALA A 829 -84.16 116.52 78.56
N SER A 830 -83.49 116.51 79.71
CA SER A 830 -83.71 117.50 80.77
C SER A 830 -83.15 118.90 80.41
N ALA A 831 -82.02 118.96 79.70
CA ALA A 831 -81.34 120.22 79.38
C ALA A 831 -82.05 121.06 78.29
N ALA A 832 -82.93 120.46 77.48
CA ALA A 832 -83.58 121.14 76.36
C ALA A 832 -84.69 122.13 76.77
N LEU A 833 -85.29 121.94 77.96
CA LEU A 833 -86.52 122.63 78.37
C LEU A 833 -86.30 124.13 78.68
N GLU A 834 -85.10 124.53 79.12
CA GLU A 834 -84.82 125.93 79.49
C GLU A 834 -84.53 126.83 78.28
N GLY A 835 -83.91 126.29 77.22
CA GLY A 835 -83.51 127.07 76.04
C GLY A 835 -84.67 127.60 75.19
N ALA A 836 -85.81 126.89 75.16
CA ALA A 836 -86.95 127.20 74.29
C ALA A 836 -87.63 128.56 74.58
N ARG A 837 -87.39 129.18 75.75
CA ARG A 837 -88.06 130.41 76.17
C ARG A 837 -87.44 131.71 75.63
N ALA A 838 -86.27 131.65 74.98
CA ALA A 838 -85.55 132.86 74.54
C ALA A 838 -85.80 133.26 73.07
N VAL A 839 -86.23 132.35 72.21
CA VAL A 839 -86.15 132.50 70.73
C VAL A 839 -87.37 133.21 70.11
N GLN A 840 -88.45 133.41 70.87
CA GLN A 840 -89.74 133.95 70.36
C GLN A 840 -89.65 135.38 69.78
N ALA A 841 -88.61 136.16 70.12
CA ALA A 841 -88.53 137.59 69.82
C ALA A 841 -88.11 137.94 68.38
N ASP A 842 -87.21 137.16 67.74
CA ASP A 842 -86.46 137.63 66.56
C ASP A 842 -87.12 137.30 65.21
N ALA A 843 -88.12 136.41 65.18
CA ALA A 843 -88.61 135.76 63.97
C ALA A 843 -89.36 136.66 62.95
N GLN A 844 -89.56 137.95 63.22
CA GLN A 844 -90.48 138.82 62.46
C GLN A 844 -89.83 139.61 61.31
N ALA A 845 -88.50 139.67 61.20
CA ALA A 845 -87.81 140.62 60.32
C ALA A 845 -87.55 140.15 58.86
N ALA A 846 -87.50 138.85 58.59
CA ALA A 846 -86.79 138.32 57.40
C ALA A 846 -87.62 138.11 56.11
N VAL A 847 -88.95 138.21 56.17
CA VAL A 847 -89.87 137.73 55.09
C VAL A 847 -89.73 138.49 53.75
N ASN A 848 -89.29 139.74 53.76
CA ASN A 848 -89.54 140.70 52.67
C ASN A 848 -88.57 140.65 51.46
N ALA A 849 -87.67 139.66 51.36
CA ALA A 849 -86.41 139.83 50.60
C ALA A 849 -86.35 139.25 49.16
N ALA A 850 -86.83 138.04 48.90
CA ALA A 850 -86.18 137.15 47.89
C ALA A 850 -87.05 136.69 46.68
N GLN A 851 -88.09 137.42 46.31
CA GLN A 851 -89.11 136.99 45.32
C GLN A 851 -88.67 136.98 43.82
N GLY A 852 -87.37 136.99 43.50
CA GLY A 852 -86.87 137.61 42.25
C GLY A 852 -86.09 136.80 41.21
N ALA A 853 -85.77 135.51 41.40
CA ALA A 853 -84.69 134.84 40.64
C ALA A 853 -85.07 133.68 39.68
N ALA A 854 -86.36 133.41 39.45
CA ALA A 854 -86.82 132.15 38.86
C ALA A 854 -86.97 132.15 37.31
N SER A 855 -85.90 132.40 36.53
CA SER A 855 -86.05 132.61 35.07
C SER A 855 -84.92 132.13 34.12
N GLN A 856 -83.96 131.30 34.56
CA GLN A 856 -82.81 130.89 33.72
C GLN A 856 -82.85 129.40 33.30
N ALA A 857 -84.01 128.89 32.89
CA ALA A 857 -84.26 127.45 32.70
C ALA A 857 -84.11 126.90 31.25
N ASP A 858 -83.73 127.74 30.29
CA ASP A 858 -83.89 127.44 28.84
C ASP A 858 -82.68 126.78 28.14
N THR A 859 -81.59 126.46 28.84
CA THR A 859 -80.28 126.23 28.20
C THR A 859 -79.95 124.76 27.82
N ASP A 860 -80.67 123.77 28.37
CA ASP A 860 -80.27 122.35 28.32
C ASP A 860 -80.51 121.62 26.96
N VAL A 861 -81.09 122.28 25.96
CA VAL A 861 -81.48 121.63 24.68
C VAL A 861 -80.30 121.35 23.74
N ALA A 862 -79.21 122.12 23.82
CA ALA A 862 -78.19 122.16 22.76
C ALA A 862 -77.24 120.94 22.70
N ALA A 863 -77.15 120.12 23.75
CA ALA A 863 -76.11 119.09 23.87
C ALA A 863 -76.39 117.80 23.08
N ALA A 864 -77.66 117.44 22.86
CA ALA A 864 -78.06 116.13 22.33
C ALA A 864 -77.80 115.94 20.82
N GLN A 865 -77.45 117.00 20.08
CA GLN A 865 -77.39 116.97 18.61
C GLN A 865 -76.06 116.43 18.03
N ALA A 866 -75.04 116.19 18.86
CA ALA A 866 -73.66 116.01 18.40
C ALA A 866 -73.25 114.57 18.01
N GLU A 867 -73.79 113.53 18.65
CA GLU A 867 -73.28 112.14 18.47
C GLU A 867 -73.68 111.50 17.13
N LEU A 868 -74.79 111.93 16.52
CA LEU A 868 -75.37 111.28 15.33
C LEU A 868 -74.41 111.23 14.12
N VAL A 869 -73.52 112.22 14.00
CA VAL A 869 -72.57 112.35 12.87
C VAL A 869 -71.40 111.37 12.98
N ALA A 870 -71.01 110.96 14.19
CA ALA A 870 -69.85 110.07 14.39
C ALA A 870 -70.11 108.64 13.88
N ALA A 871 -71.35 108.15 13.99
CA ALA A 871 -71.72 106.78 13.63
C ALA A 871 -71.55 106.46 12.12
N GLN A 872 -71.57 107.46 11.25
CA GLN A 872 -71.57 107.26 9.79
C GLN A 872 -70.19 106.93 9.21
N ALA A 873 -69.09 107.17 9.94
CA ALA A 873 -67.73 106.94 9.43
C ALA A 873 -67.25 105.48 9.50
N ALA A 874 -67.80 104.67 10.42
CA ALA A 874 -67.25 103.36 10.77
C ALA A 874 -67.49 102.25 9.72
N ALA A 875 -68.52 102.38 8.88
CA ALA A 875 -68.97 101.29 8.00
C ALA A 875 -68.00 100.94 6.86
N SER A 876 -67.04 101.82 6.51
CA SER A 876 -66.20 101.64 5.32
C SER A 876 -64.97 100.73 5.51
N GLY A 877 -64.65 100.29 6.74
CA GLY A 877 -63.39 99.60 7.04
C GLY A 877 -63.42 98.07 7.00
N ALA A 878 -64.59 97.43 7.07
CA ALA A 878 -64.71 96.01 7.40
C ALA A 878 -64.18 95.04 6.34
N GLY A 879 -64.13 95.43 5.06
CA GLY A 879 -63.79 94.54 3.95
C GLY A 879 -62.33 94.07 3.93
N THR A 880 -61.39 94.91 4.38
CA THR A 880 -59.95 94.66 4.19
C THR A 880 -59.38 93.63 5.18
N ALA A 881 -60.03 93.45 6.34
CA ALA A 881 -59.55 92.56 7.40
C ALA A 881 -59.69 91.07 7.04
N VAL A 882 -60.76 90.70 6.33
CA VAL A 882 -61.08 89.29 6.01
C VAL A 882 -59.99 88.65 5.13
N THR A 883 -59.45 89.41 4.17
CA THR A 883 -58.40 88.91 3.25
C THR A 883 -57.06 88.68 3.97
N ALA A 884 -56.74 89.46 5.01
CA ALA A 884 -55.52 89.29 5.79
C ALA A 884 -55.58 88.04 6.69
N ALA A 885 -56.70 87.82 7.38
CA ALA A 885 -56.91 86.65 8.25
C ALA A 885 -56.80 85.33 7.48
N GLN A 886 -57.33 85.29 6.25
CA GLN A 886 -57.28 84.11 5.37
C GLN A 886 -55.83 83.67 5.05
N ALA A 887 -54.88 84.60 4.94
CA ALA A 887 -53.48 84.30 4.61
C ALA A 887 -52.68 83.75 5.81
N ALA A 888 -52.97 84.23 7.02
CA ALA A 888 -52.27 83.80 8.25
C ALA A 888 -52.53 82.32 8.58
N SER A 889 -53.78 81.85 8.41
CA SER A 889 -54.19 80.47 8.69
C SER A 889 -53.40 79.43 7.90
N VAL A 890 -53.11 79.69 6.62
CA VAL A 890 -52.35 78.75 5.75
C VAL A 890 -50.88 78.67 6.18
N ALA A 891 -50.29 79.77 6.63
CA ALA A 891 -48.90 79.80 7.09
C ALA A 891 -48.70 79.04 8.42
N ALA A 892 -49.67 79.10 9.33
CA ALA A 892 -49.62 78.38 10.60
C ALA A 892 -49.61 76.86 10.40
N ALA A 893 -50.49 76.34 9.53
CA ALA A 893 -50.58 74.90 9.25
C ALA A 893 -49.28 74.32 8.67
N ALA A 894 -48.60 75.06 7.79
CA ALA A 894 -47.32 74.63 7.21
C ALA A 894 -46.20 74.53 8.26
N ARG A 895 -46.19 75.40 9.26
CA ARG A 895 -45.17 75.42 10.33
C ARG A 895 -45.27 74.21 11.27
N ALA A 896 -46.49 73.72 11.53
CA ALA A 896 -46.70 72.55 12.38
C ALA A 896 -46.17 71.25 11.73
N ALA A 897 -46.40 71.06 10.43
CA ALA A 897 -45.90 69.88 9.71
C ALA A 897 -44.37 69.78 9.74
N GLN A 898 -43.67 70.89 9.47
CA GLN A 898 -42.20 70.92 9.47
C GLN A 898 -41.56 70.52 10.81
N LEU A 899 -42.21 70.82 11.94
CA LEU A 899 -41.72 70.46 13.28
C LEU A 899 -41.94 68.98 13.60
N HIS A 900 -43.01 68.37 13.08
CA HIS A 900 -43.30 66.95 13.26
C HIS A 900 -42.30 66.07 12.48
N ASP A 901 -42.03 66.42 11.21
CA ASP A 901 -41.11 65.67 10.35
C ASP A 901 -39.65 65.72 10.87
N ALA A 902 -39.24 66.86 11.45
CA ALA A 902 -37.93 67.00 12.08
C ALA A 902 -37.75 66.10 13.32
N ALA A 903 -38.79 65.94 14.14
CA ALA A 903 -38.75 65.05 15.30
C ALA A 903 -38.66 63.57 14.90
N ALA A 904 -39.37 63.16 13.84
CA ALA A 904 -39.29 61.81 13.29
C ALA A 904 -37.89 61.51 12.70
N ALA A 905 -37.28 62.47 12.01
CA ALA A 905 -35.93 62.33 11.46
C ALA A 905 -34.86 62.16 12.55
N LEU A 906 -34.99 62.85 13.70
CA LEU A 906 -34.08 62.68 14.84
C LEU A 906 -34.21 61.30 15.48
N ALA A 907 -35.43 60.76 15.58
CA ALA A 907 -35.66 59.41 16.11
C ALA A 907 -34.98 58.35 15.23
N GLN A 908 -35.21 58.40 13.91
CA GLN A 908 -34.58 57.46 12.96
C GLN A 908 -33.05 57.57 12.99
N ALA A 909 -32.48 58.78 12.96
CA ALA A 909 -31.03 58.97 13.03
C ALA A 909 -30.41 58.47 14.36
N THR A 910 -31.20 58.35 15.43
CA THR A 910 -30.76 57.79 16.71
C THR A 910 -30.76 56.25 16.67
N GLU A 911 -31.78 55.61 16.09
CA GLU A 911 -31.80 54.16 15.86
C GLU A 911 -30.71 53.73 14.86
N ASP A 912 -30.57 54.43 13.74
CA ASP A 912 -29.56 54.16 12.71
C ASP A 912 -28.13 54.22 13.29
N LYS A 913 -27.86 55.18 14.18
CA LYS A 913 -26.59 55.30 14.89
C LYS A 913 -26.38 54.16 15.89
N ALA A 914 -27.40 53.80 16.68
CA ALA A 914 -27.31 52.67 17.61
C ALA A 914 -27.07 51.34 16.87
N ALA A 915 -27.70 51.13 15.72
CA ALA A 915 -27.48 49.97 14.87
C ALA A 915 -26.06 49.96 14.26
N ALA A 916 -25.54 51.11 13.85
CA ALA A 916 -24.17 51.23 13.34
C ALA A 916 -23.11 50.96 14.43
N ASP A 917 -23.34 51.36 15.67
CA ASP A 917 -22.42 51.06 16.80
C ASP A 917 -22.47 49.59 17.21
N ALA A 918 -23.65 48.96 17.24
CA ALA A 918 -23.77 47.51 17.43
C ALA A 918 -23.06 46.70 16.33
N ALA A 919 -23.07 47.19 15.08
CA ALA A 919 -22.32 46.60 13.98
C ALA A 919 -20.78 46.72 14.16
N VAL A 920 -20.31 47.79 14.79
CA VAL A 920 -18.89 47.96 15.16
C VAL A 920 -18.48 46.97 16.25
N GLU A 921 -19.28 46.82 17.33
CA GLU A 921 -18.98 45.83 18.39
C GLU A 921 -18.99 44.39 17.86
N ALA A 922 -19.92 44.06 16.98
CA ALA A 922 -19.97 42.76 16.30
C ALA A 922 -18.74 42.51 15.42
N ALA A 923 -18.28 43.51 14.67
CA ALA A 923 -17.08 43.40 13.83
C ALA A 923 -15.79 43.32 14.68
N ALA A 924 -15.70 44.06 15.79
CA ALA A 924 -14.57 44.00 16.71
C ALA A 924 -14.48 42.65 17.43
N SER A 925 -15.63 42.05 17.77
CA SER A 925 -15.71 40.68 18.30
C SER A 925 -15.22 39.67 17.25
N ALA A 926 -15.75 39.74 16.03
CA ALA A 926 -15.36 38.84 14.94
C ALA A 926 -13.88 38.99 14.50
N LYS A 927 -13.26 40.16 14.72
CA LYS A 927 -11.81 40.36 14.60
C LYS A 927 -11.06 39.63 15.73
N THR A 928 -11.52 39.75 16.97
CA THR A 928 -10.90 39.10 18.14
C THR A 928 -10.96 37.56 18.01
N ASP A 929 -12.04 37.02 17.48
CA ASP A 929 -12.17 35.60 17.13
C ASP A 929 -11.16 35.20 16.03
N ALA A 930 -10.94 36.06 15.03
CA ALA A 930 -9.96 35.83 13.97
C ALA A 930 -8.50 35.90 14.47
N GLU A 931 -8.18 36.80 15.41
CA GLU A 931 -6.88 36.85 16.10
C GLU A 931 -6.62 35.59 16.94
N SER A 932 -7.66 35.10 17.61
CA SER A 932 -7.62 33.83 18.35
C SER A 932 -7.39 32.65 17.40
N GLY A 933 -8.08 32.63 16.25
CA GLY A 933 -7.90 31.62 15.20
C GLY A 933 -6.52 31.67 14.51
N VAL A 934 -5.92 32.86 14.37
CA VAL A 934 -4.52 33.00 13.92
C VAL A 934 -3.55 32.42 14.95
N THR A 935 -3.79 32.67 16.24
CA THR A 935 -2.93 32.16 17.33
C THR A 935 -2.95 30.64 17.37
N ALA A 936 -4.14 30.03 17.39
CA ALA A 936 -4.30 28.57 17.39
C ALA A 936 -3.70 27.89 16.14
N ALA A 937 -3.65 28.59 14.99
CA ALA A 937 -3.00 28.08 13.79
C ALA A 937 -1.46 28.24 13.81
N ASP A 938 -0.91 29.21 14.55
CA ASP A 938 0.54 29.39 14.77
C ASP A 938 1.05 28.34 15.77
N ASP A 939 0.26 28.05 16.81
CA ASP A 939 0.47 26.95 17.75
C ASP A 939 0.44 25.59 17.02
N ALA A 940 -0.57 25.33 16.17
CA ALA A 940 -0.65 24.10 15.37
C ALA A 940 0.53 23.91 14.40
N VAL A 941 1.09 24.99 13.85
CA VAL A 941 2.33 24.95 13.06
C VAL A 941 3.54 24.63 13.93
N THR A 942 3.55 25.07 15.20
CA THR A 942 4.60 24.76 16.18
C THR A 942 4.56 23.28 16.58
N ASP A 943 3.39 22.74 16.89
CA ASP A 943 3.20 21.32 17.22
C ASP A 943 3.53 20.40 16.03
N ALA A 944 3.05 20.73 14.82
CA ALA A 944 3.41 19.98 13.60
C ALA A 944 4.92 20.05 13.28
N THR A 945 5.59 21.14 13.65
CA THR A 945 7.05 21.27 13.54
C THR A 945 7.77 20.33 14.52
N ALA A 946 7.26 20.19 15.75
CA ALA A 946 7.82 19.30 16.76
C ALA A 946 7.64 17.81 16.38
N GLU A 947 6.44 17.41 15.95
CA GLU A 947 6.18 16.03 15.48
C GLU A 947 7.06 15.65 14.29
N ARG A 948 7.20 16.54 13.30
CA ARG A 948 8.13 16.37 12.17
C ARG A 948 9.56 16.09 12.66
N ASP A 949 10.05 16.85 13.63
CA ASP A 949 11.42 16.70 14.12
C ASP A 949 11.62 15.41 14.95
N VAL A 950 10.59 14.94 15.66
CA VAL A 950 10.58 13.62 16.30
C VAL A 950 10.68 12.51 15.25
N SER A 951 9.88 12.54 14.18
CA SER A 951 9.94 11.53 13.11
C SER A 951 11.23 11.61 12.28
N ALA A 952 11.72 12.81 11.99
CA ALA A 952 13.02 12.99 11.34
C ALA A 952 14.17 12.44 12.22
N ALA A 953 14.10 12.61 13.54
CA ALA A 953 15.03 11.99 14.47
C ALA A 953 14.92 10.46 14.51
N ALA A 954 13.72 9.89 14.37
CA ALA A 954 13.52 8.44 14.26
C ALA A 954 14.12 7.85 12.97
N VAL A 955 13.91 8.51 11.82
CA VAL A 955 14.58 8.16 10.55
C VAL A 955 16.11 8.27 10.69
N ALA A 956 16.60 9.35 11.30
CA ALA A 956 18.03 9.54 11.56
C ALA A 956 18.62 8.59 12.61
N ARG A 957 17.79 7.95 13.44
CA ARG A 957 18.16 6.89 14.39
C ARG A 957 18.41 5.58 13.66
N LEU A 958 17.41 5.09 12.94
CA LEU A 958 17.50 3.80 12.22
C LEU A 958 18.61 3.81 11.16
N ARG A 959 18.83 4.93 10.45
CA ARG A 959 19.93 5.09 9.47
C ARG A 959 21.36 4.96 10.05
N ARG A 960 21.54 4.92 11.38
CA ARG A 960 22.85 4.67 12.02
C ARG A 960 23.13 3.19 12.30
N ILE A 961 22.14 2.31 12.11
CA ILE A 961 22.31 0.87 12.35
C ILE A 961 23.10 0.25 11.19
N ASN A 962 24.38 -0.05 11.41
CA ASN A 962 25.07 -1.04 10.59
C ASN A 962 24.61 -2.43 11.04
N LEU A 963 23.75 -3.07 10.23
CA LEU A 963 23.17 -4.37 10.57
C LEU A 963 24.24 -5.47 10.76
N ALA A 964 25.35 -5.41 10.04
CA ALA A 964 26.44 -6.38 10.19
C ALA A 964 27.14 -6.28 11.55
N ASP A 965 27.47 -5.06 12.00
CA ASP A 965 28.05 -4.82 13.33
C ASP A 965 27.06 -5.16 14.45
N ALA A 966 25.77 -4.91 14.22
CA ALA A 966 24.70 -5.22 15.15
C ALA A 966 24.53 -6.74 15.33
N ILE A 967 24.49 -7.51 14.24
CA ILE A 967 24.43 -8.99 14.28
C ILE A 967 25.71 -9.55 14.91
N ALA A 968 26.89 -9.01 14.59
CA ALA A 968 28.15 -9.42 15.21
C ALA A 968 28.28 -9.05 16.71
N SER A 969 27.35 -8.27 17.27
CA SER A 969 27.32 -7.91 18.70
C SER A 969 25.99 -8.24 19.39
N GLY A 970 25.10 -8.98 18.71
CA GLY A 970 23.79 -9.42 19.21
C GLY A 970 22.74 -8.32 19.42
N ARG A 971 23.05 -7.04 19.17
CA ARG A 971 22.13 -5.89 19.41
C ARG A 971 22.59 -4.58 18.77
N ALA A 972 21.66 -3.64 18.61
CA ALA A 972 21.94 -2.23 18.32
C ALA A 972 21.18 -1.30 19.27
N ASN A 973 21.88 -0.31 19.85
CA ASN A 973 21.25 0.69 20.74
C ASN A 973 20.24 1.59 20.01
N ASP A 974 20.41 1.76 18.69
CA ASP A 974 19.52 2.54 17.82
C ASP A 974 18.39 1.69 17.20
N ALA A 975 18.34 0.38 17.43
CA ALA A 975 17.21 -0.48 17.09
C ALA A 975 16.12 -0.45 18.19
N ASP A 976 14.89 -0.81 17.86
CA ASP A 976 13.83 -1.06 18.86
C ASP A 976 13.92 -2.48 19.44
N GLU A 977 12.94 -2.90 20.24
CA GLU A 977 12.93 -4.24 20.86
C GLU A 977 12.65 -5.36 19.82
N ALA A 978 11.79 -5.11 18.83
CA ALA A 978 11.47 -6.08 17.78
C ALA A 978 12.67 -6.37 16.86
N LEU A 979 13.35 -5.31 16.41
CA LEU A 979 14.55 -5.42 15.58
C LEU A 979 15.74 -5.99 16.38
N ASN A 980 15.91 -5.60 17.65
CA ASN A 980 16.92 -6.25 18.51
C ASN A 980 16.65 -7.75 18.70
N ALA A 981 15.40 -8.19 18.83
CA ALA A 981 15.06 -9.61 18.90
C ALA A 981 15.42 -10.37 17.59
N LYS A 982 15.29 -9.73 16.42
CA LYS A 982 15.76 -10.31 15.14
C LYS A 982 17.29 -10.36 15.04
N ILE A 983 17.97 -9.28 15.47
CA ILE A 983 19.44 -9.19 15.49
C ILE A 983 20.04 -10.25 16.42
N ALA A 984 19.47 -10.46 17.60
CA ALA A 984 19.88 -11.53 18.53
C ALA A 984 19.62 -12.93 17.93
N ALA A 985 18.45 -13.16 17.31
CA ALA A 985 18.16 -14.43 16.66
C ALA A 985 19.12 -14.73 15.48
N ALA A 986 19.60 -13.70 14.78
CA ALA A 986 20.64 -13.81 13.75
C ALA A 986 22.02 -14.11 14.34
N HIS A 987 22.44 -13.38 15.39
CA HIS A 987 23.68 -13.65 16.15
C HIS A 987 23.76 -15.11 16.59
N ASP A 988 22.72 -15.60 17.29
CA ASP A 988 22.68 -16.96 17.81
C ASP A 988 22.66 -18.00 16.69
N ALA A 989 22.16 -17.66 15.49
CA ALA A 989 22.18 -18.54 14.32
C ALA A 989 23.57 -18.58 13.65
N VAL A 990 24.28 -17.44 13.59
CA VAL A 990 25.67 -17.35 13.15
C VAL A 990 26.58 -18.17 14.08
N GLU A 991 26.42 -18.06 15.41
CA GLU A 991 27.18 -18.88 16.37
C GLU A 991 26.90 -20.38 16.19
N ARG A 992 25.64 -20.78 15.97
CA ARG A 992 25.28 -22.18 15.68
C ARG A 992 25.85 -22.68 14.35
N ALA A 993 25.89 -21.86 13.31
CA ALA A 993 26.52 -22.21 12.04
C ALA A 993 28.04 -22.38 12.19
N ALA A 994 28.70 -21.53 12.99
CA ALA A 994 30.11 -21.65 13.32
C ALA A 994 30.41 -22.92 14.14
N ALA A 995 29.56 -23.26 15.12
CA ALA A 995 29.68 -24.50 15.90
C ALA A 995 29.51 -25.76 15.02
N ALA A 996 28.46 -25.80 14.19
CA ALA A 996 28.23 -26.92 13.26
C ALA A 996 29.35 -27.06 12.23
N LYS A 997 30.01 -25.97 11.83
CA LYS A 997 31.21 -26.02 10.96
C LYS A 997 32.40 -26.70 11.63
N ILE A 998 32.60 -26.48 12.93
CA ILE A 998 33.65 -27.13 13.72
C ILE A 998 33.37 -28.63 13.85
N GLU A 999 32.11 -29.02 14.06
CA GLU A 999 31.70 -30.44 14.10
C GLU A 999 31.89 -31.12 12.73
N LEU A 1000 31.57 -30.44 11.63
CA LEU A 1000 31.84 -30.92 10.27
C LEU A 1000 33.35 -31.11 10.03
N ASP A 1001 34.18 -30.14 10.38
CA ASP A 1001 35.64 -30.25 10.20
C ASP A 1001 36.25 -31.38 11.04
N ALA A 1002 35.73 -31.62 12.25
CA ALA A 1002 36.10 -32.75 13.09
C ALA A 1002 35.65 -34.10 12.49
N ALA A 1003 34.45 -34.17 11.89
CA ALA A 1003 33.94 -35.38 11.25
C ALA A 1003 34.68 -35.72 9.94
N VAL A 1004 35.04 -34.71 9.13
CA VAL A 1004 35.94 -34.87 7.97
C VAL A 1004 37.27 -35.48 8.40
N ALA A 1005 37.92 -34.90 9.42
CA ALA A 1005 39.19 -35.41 9.94
C ALA A 1005 39.09 -36.84 10.52
N ALA A 1006 37.92 -37.23 11.04
CA ALA A 1006 37.67 -38.60 11.49
C ALA A 1006 37.56 -39.60 10.33
N THR A 1007 36.88 -39.24 9.23
CA THR A 1007 36.82 -40.08 8.01
C THR A 1007 38.20 -40.23 7.37
N ASP A 1008 38.94 -39.12 7.22
CA ASP A 1008 40.29 -39.11 6.64
C ASP A 1008 41.27 -39.99 7.43
N ALA A 1009 41.08 -40.13 8.75
CA ALA A 1009 41.91 -40.99 9.59
C ALA A 1009 41.67 -42.50 9.40
N VAL A 1010 40.46 -42.92 8.99
CA VAL A 1010 40.11 -44.35 8.80
C VAL A 1010 40.11 -44.80 7.33
N ALA A 1011 39.96 -43.87 6.39
CA ALA A 1011 39.95 -44.15 4.95
C ALA A 1011 41.17 -44.96 4.44
N PRO A 1012 42.42 -44.71 4.87
CA PRO A 1012 43.57 -45.47 4.38
C PRO A 1012 43.49 -46.98 4.69
N ALA A 1013 43.04 -47.34 5.90
CA ALA A 1013 42.93 -48.73 6.32
C ALA A 1013 41.82 -49.48 5.56
N TYR A 1014 40.68 -48.82 5.33
CA TYR A 1014 39.60 -49.36 4.50
C TYR A 1014 40.05 -49.58 3.04
N LEU A 1015 40.74 -48.61 2.44
CA LEU A 1015 41.24 -48.71 1.08
C LEU A 1015 42.33 -49.78 0.92
N GLU A 1016 43.22 -49.94 1.90
CA GLU A 1016 44.21 -51.02 1.93
C GLU A 1016 43.55 -52.40 2.05
N ALA A 1017 42.58 -52.57 2.96
CA ALA A 1017 41.83 -53.81 3.10
C ALA A 1017 41.02 -54.16 1.83
N LEU A 1018 40.43 -53.15 1.17
CA LEU A 1018 39.70 -53.32 -0.09
C LEU A 1018 40.62 -53.75 -1.23
N ALA A 1019 41.82 -53.18 -1.32
CA ALA A 1019 42.84 -53.58 -2.28
C ALA A 1019 43.32 -55.02 -2.02
N ASN A 1020 43.59 -55.37 -0.77
CA ASN A 1020 44.02 -56.71 -0.35
C ASN A 1020 42.95 -57.78 -0.63
N TYR A 1021 41.67 -57.50 -0.35
CA TYR A 1021 40.56 -58.38 -0.73
C TYR A 1021 40.46 -58.55 -2.25
N THR A 1022 40.58 -57.46 -3.02
CA THR A 1022 40.52 -57.49 -4.49
C THR A 1022 41.65 -58.32 -5.09
N ALA A 1023 42.87 -58.19 -4.56
CA ALA A 1023 44.02 -59.01 -4.97
C ALA A 1023 43.84 -60.49 -4.61
N ALA A 1024 43.44 -60.80 -3.37
CA ALA A 1024 43.20 -62.18 -2.93
C ALA A 1024 42.04 -62.87 -3.69
N LYS A 1025 41.03 -62.10 -4.10
CA LYS A 1025 39.98 -62.59 -5.00
C LYS A 1025 40.53 -62.90 -6.41
N GLY A 1026 41.39 -62.04 -6.95
CA GLY A 1026 42.06 -62.30 -8.24
C GLY A 1026 42.88 -63.60 -8.23
N GLU A 1027 43.61 -63.88 -7.15
CA GLU A 1027 44.32 -65.15 -6.96
C GLU A 1027 43.38 -66.37 -6.92
N LEU A 1028 42.22 -66.25 -6.27
CA LEU A 1028 41.19 -67.30 -6.24
C LEU A 1028 40.59 -67.54 -7.63
N ASP A 1029 40.22 -66.49 -8.34
CA ASP A 1029 39.63 -66.58 -9.68
C ASP A 1029 40.64 -67.19 -10.68
N GLN A 1030 41.94 -66.87 -10.55
CA GLN A 1030 43.02 -67.54 -11.31
C GLN A 1030 43.17 -69.02 -10.94
N ALA A 1031 43.23 -69.38 -9.65
CA ALA A 1031 43.37 -70.77 -9.22
C ALA A 1031 42.21 -71.65 -9.71
N ILE A 1032 40.99 -71.10 -9.73
CA ILE A 1032 39.79 -71.77 -10.27
C ILE A 1032 39.93 -71.98 -11.79
N ALA A 1033 40.44 -70.99 -12.53
CA ALA A 1033 40.68 -71.12 -13.97
C ALA A 1033 41.74 -72.20 -14.28
N GLU A 1034 42.84 -72.27 -13.51
CA GLU A 1034 43.88 -73.28 -13.67
C GLU A 1034 43.40 -74.71 -13.36
N LEU A 1035 42.58 -74.87 -12.30
CA LEU A 1035 41.92 -76.15 -11.99
C LEU A 1035 40.99 -76.60 -13.13
N ASN A 1036 40.10 -75.71 -13.59
CA ASN A 1036 39.16 -76.02 -14.67
C ASN A 1036 39.86 -76.36 -15.99
N ALA A 1037 40.94 -75.65 -16.31
CA ALA A 1037 41.76 -75.91 -17.50
C ALA A 1037 42.44 -77.28 -17.45
N GLU A 1038 42.84 -77.76 -16.27
CA GLU A 1038 43.40 -79.11 -16.11
C GLU A 1038 42.32 -80.20 -16.16
N ILE A 1039 41.15 -79.98 -15.57
CA ILE A 1039 40.00 -80.92 -15.66
C ILE A 1039 39.60 -81.14 -17.12
N ALA A 1040 39.37 -80.05 -17.88
CA ALA A 1040 39.02 -80.13 -19.30
C ALA A 1040 40.11 -80.83 -20.15
N ARG A 1041 41.38 -80.77 -19.72
CA ARG A 1041 42.50 -81.48 -20.35
C ARG A 1041 42.43 -82.99 -20.15
N GLN A 1042 41.90 -83.44 -19.02
CA GLN A 1042 41.77 -84.84 -18.66
C GLN A 1042 40.50 -85.45 -19.29
N GLU A 1043 39.39 -84.72 -19.29
CA GLU A 1043 38.18 -85.04 -20.09
C GLU A 1043 38.46 -85.11 -21.60
N ALA A 1044 39.53 -84.47 -22.10
CA ALA A 1044 40.00 -84.60 -23.48
C ALA A 1044 40.90 -85.82 -23.71
N ALA A 1045 41.64 -86.26 -22.69
CA ALA A 1045 42.49 -87.45 -22.77
C ALA A 1045 41.68 -88.77 -22.68
N GLU A 1046 40.62 -88.81 -21.87
CA GLU A 1046 39.78 -90.01 -21.69
C GLU A 1046 38.96 -90.35 -22.94
N ARG A 1047 38.66 -89.37 -23.81
CA ARG A 1047 37.98 -89.59 -25.11
C ARG A 1047 38.87 -90.21 -26.20
N GLY A 1048 40.08 -90.65 -25.86
CA GLY A 1048 41.04 -91.28 -26.78
C GLY A 1048 41.04 -92.81 -26.80
N ASN A 1049 40.15 -93.49 -26.05
CA ASN A 1049 40.00 -94.95 -26.04
C ASN A 1049 38.52 -95.35 -26.30
N ASP A 1050 38.31 -96.54 -26.87
CA ASP A 1050 37.10 -96.90 -27.61
C ASP A 1050 35.91 -97.49 -26.81
N GLU A 1051 34.74 -97.31 -27.44
CA GLU A 1051 33.48 -98.09 -27.41
C GLU A 1051 32.66 -98.40 -26.11
N GLN A 1052 31.38 -97.99 -26.21
CA GLN A 1052 30.15 -98.53 -25.62
C GLN A 1052 29.80 -98.37 -24.11
N THR A 1053 28.48 -98.21 -23.90
CA THR A 1053 27.66 -98.46 -22.69
C THR A 1053 27.43 -97.34 -21.66
N GLN A 1054 26.43 -96.49 -21.96
CA GLN A 1054 25.55 -95.74 -21.04
C GLN A 1054 26.14 -94.64 -20.10
N PRO A 1055 25.32 -93.64 -19.67
CA PRO A 1055 25.84 -92.37 -19.19
C PRO A 1055 26.13 -92.34 -17.68
N ALA A 1056 27.33 -91.89 -17.31
CA ALA A 1056 27.73 -91.59 -15.93
C ALA A 1056 27.71 -90.08 -15.66
N THR A 1057 26.94 -89.69 -14.63
CA THR A 1057 27.00 -88.43 -13.86
C THR A 1057 27.85 -87.27 -14.40
N GLN A 1058 27.20 -86.32 -15.08
CA GLN A 1058 27.72 -84.95 -15.24
C GLN A 1058 27.76 -84.26 -13.86
N VAL A 1059 28.94 -84.10 -13.27
CA VAL A 1059 29.12 -83.37 -11.99
C VAL A 1059 29.02 -81.86 -12.25
N THR A 1060 27.79 -81.37 -12.35
CA THR A 1060 27.51 -79.92 -12.37
C THR A 1060 27.80 -79.33 -11.00
N TYR A 1061 28.99 -78.76 -10.83
CA TYR A 1061 29.35 -77.99 -9.63
C TYR A 1061 28.63 -76.64 -9.63
N GLN A 1062 27.31 -76.67 -9.39
CA GLN A 1062 26.52 -75.45 -9.25
C GLN A 1062 27.03 -74.64 -8.05
N ALA A 1063 27.51 -73.44 -8.32
CA ALA A 1063 27.75 -72.43 -7.30
C ALA A 1063 26.41 -72.06 -6.65
N LYS A 1064 26.09 -72.70 -5.52
CA LYS A 1064 24.93 -72.36 -4.69
C LYS A 1064 25.11 -70.94 -4.15
N HIS A 1065 24.50 -69.96 -4.82
CA HIS A 1065 24.18 -68.67 -4.21
C HIS A 1065 23.18 -68.90 -3.08
N ALA A 1066 23.70 -69.14 -1.88
CA ALA A 1066 22.93 -69.16 -0.65
C ALA A 1066 22.48 -67.73 -0.34
N VAL A 1067 21.33 -67.31 -0.88
CA VAL A 1067 20.65 -66.09 -0.45
C VAL A 1067 20.20 -66.29 0.99
N ALA A 1068 21.01 -65.79 1.93
CA ALA A 1068 20.72 -65.82 3.34
C ALA A 1068 19.51 -64.92 3.65
N LYS A 1069 18.32 -65.52 3.78
CA LYS A 1069 17.21 -64.87 4.48
C LYS A 1069 17.55 -64.80 5.96
N SER A 1070 17.74 -63.59 6.47
CA SER A 1070 17.75 -63.30 7.91
C SER A 1070 16.57 -62.40 8.23
N GLU A 1071 15.60 -62.93 8.96
CA GLU A 1071 14.51 -62.14 9.53
C GLU A 1071 15.01 -61.46 10.81
N VAL A 1072 14.92 -60.13 10.88
CA VAL A 1072 15.01 -59.39 12.16
C VAL A 1072 13.85 -58.41 12.27
N VAL A 1073 12.89 -58.81 13.10
CA VAL A 1073 12.04 -57.96 13.96
C VAL A 1073 11.56 -56.62 13.37
N LYS A 1074 10.32 -56.60 12.88
CA LYS A 1074 9.49 -55.38 13.00
C LYS A 1074 9.07 -55.24 14.48
N GLN A 1075 9.52 -54.20 15.17
CA GLN A 1075 8.81 -53.74 16.36
C GLN A 1075 7.66 -52.83 15.94
N GLN A 1076 6.45 -53.19 16.37
CA GLN A 1076 5.22 -52.46 16.08
C GLN A 1076 4.61 -52.02 17.40
N ALA A 1077 4.76 -50.74 17.74
CA ALA A 1077 3.99 -50.06 18.79
C ALA A 1077 3.05 -49.07 18.07
N ALA A 1078 1.79 -49.44 17.83
CA ALA A 1078 0.71 -49.49 18.81
C ALA A 1078 0.22 -48.09 19.25
N MET A 1079 -0.40 -47.38 18.31
CA MET A 1079 -1.41 -46.37 18.64
C MET A 1079 -2.69 -47.09 19.11
N PRO A 1080 -3.32 -46.65 20.21
CA PRO A 1080 -4.77 -46.78 20.40
C PRO A 1080 -5.49 -45.51 19.90
N ALA A 1081 -6.74 -45.66 19.44
CA ALA A 1081 -7.59 -44.55 19.02
C ALA A 1081 -8.97 -44.63 19.67
N THR A 1082 -9.39 -43.53 20.30
CA THR A 1082 -10.73 -43.18 20.80
C THR A 1082 -10.77 -41.65 20.86
N GLY A 1083 -11.84 -40.93 20.55
CA GLY A 1083 -13.23 -41.32 20.27
C GLY A 1083 -14.15 -40.26 20.90
N ASP A 1084 -15.18 -39.81 20.18
CA ASP A 1084 -15.94 -38.58 20.50
C ASP A 1084 -16.57 -38.51 21.91
N ALA A 1085 -16.58 -37.31 22.48
CA ALA A 1085 -17.73 -36.76 23.22
C ALA A 1085 -17.63 -35.22 23.34
N SER A 1086 -18.75 -34.54 23.11
CA SER A 1086 -18.95 -33.12 23.48
C SER A 1086 -19.22 -32.99 24.98
N ASP A 1087 -18.83 -31.87 25.63
CA ASP A 1087 -19.82 -30.86 26.06
C ASP A 1087 -19.26 -29.63 26.82
N LEU A 1088 -19.83 -28.46 26.44
CA LEU A 1088 -20.23 -27.28 27.24
C LEU A 1088 -19.28 -26.46 28.15
N LEU A 1089 -19.49 -25.12 28.05
CA LEU A 1089 -19.11 -24.02 28.98
C LEU A 1089 -17.59 -23.77 29.14
N GLY A 1090 -17.05 -22.55 29.24
CA GLY A 1090 -17.53 -21.16 29.37
C GLY A 1090 -16.37 -20.33 29.99
N GLU A 1091 -16.22 -19.01 29.86
CA GLU A 1091 -17.06 -17.95 29.29
C GLU A 1091 -16.19 -16.86 28.62
N THR A 1092 -16.67 -16.31 27.51
CA THR A 1092 -16.92 -14.87 27.29
C THR A 1092 -16.02 -13.81 27.97
N PHE A 1093 -15.05 -13.24 27.22
CA PHE A 1093 -14.94 -11.78 26.98
C PHE A 1093 -13.99 -11.52 25.78
N VAL A 1094 -14.28 -10.88 24.64
CA VAL A 1094 -15.36 -10.03 24.06
C VAL A 1094 -14.98 -8.54 23.87
N ILE A 1095 -14.79 -8.20 22.57
CA ILE A 1095 -14.89 -6.89 21.90
C ILE A 1095 -13.77 -5.84 22.08
N GLY A 1096 -13.41 -5.21 20.94
CA GLY A 1096 -12.63 -3.96 20.84
C GLY A 1096 -11.29 -4.09 20.09
N GLY A 1097 -11.22 -4.31 18.77
CA GLY A 1097 -12.27 -4.37 17.76
C GLY A 1097 -12.18 -3.25 16.72
N THR A 1098 -11.84 -3.61 15.46
CA THR A 1098 -11.83 -2.77 14.22
C THR A 1098 -10.94 -1.50 14.27
N VAL A 1099 -10.50 -0.87 13.17
CA VAL A 1099 -10.93 -0.77 11.75
C VAL A 1099 -9.72 -1.06 10.84
N LEU A 1100 -9.75 -1.87 9.75
CA LEU A 1100 -10.50 -1.81 8.45
C LEU A 1100 -9.89 -0.83 7.41
N VAL A 1101 -10.13 -1.13 6.12
CA VAL A 1101 -9.93 -0.33 4.88
C VAL A 1101 -8.52 -0.28 4.27
N ALA A 1102 -8.45 -0.96 3.12
CA ALA A 1102 -7.48 -0.95 2.02
C ALA A 1102 -6.87 0.39 1.56
N ALA A 1103 -5.80 0.27 0.76
CA ALA A 1103 -5.42 1.27 -0.24
C ALA A 1103 -4.99 0.58 -1.56
N GLY A 1104 -5.84 0.67 -2.58
CA GLY A 1104 -5.55 0.16 -3.92
C GLY A 1104 -5.10 1.25 -4.90
N VAL A 1105 -4.09 0.90 -5.72
CA VAL A 1105 -3.69 1.56 -6.99
C VAL A 1105 -2.91 2.90 -6.90
N PHE A 1106 -1.87 2.97 -7.73
CA PHE A 1106 -1.05 4.16 -8.03
C PHE A 1106 -1.07 4.40 -9.56
N LEU A 1107 -0.81 5.65 -10.01
CA LEU A 1107 -0.61 6.09 -11.42
C LEU A 1107 -1.91 6.25 -12.25
N SER A 1108 -2.17 7.35 -12.99
CA SER A 1108 -1.23 8.19 -13.77
C SER A 1108 -1.73 9.63 -14.06
N ASP A 1109 -0.83 10.64 -14.13
CA ASP A 1109 -1.09 11.95 -14.79
C ASP A 1109 -0.97 11.83 -16.32
N LYS A 1110 -1.92 12.39 -17.09
CA LYS A 1110 -1.58 13.01 -18.39
C LYS A 1110 -2.52 14.13 -18.89
N ARG A 1111 -2.21 15.34 -18.46
CA ARG A 1111 -2.48 16.66 -19.11
C ARG A 1111 -2.65 16.68 -20.65
N ARG A 1112 -3.77 17.22 -21.19
CA ARG A 1112 -3.88 18.45 -22.06
C ARG A 1112 -5.06 18.53 -23.08
N GLN A 1113 -5.61 19.76 -23.18
CA GLN A 1113 -6.06 20.51 -24.37
C GLN A 1113 -7.37 20.16 -25.14
N LEU A 1114 -8.37 21.03 -24.92
CA LEU A 1114 -8.97 21.97 -25.90
C LEU A 1114 -9.41 21.50 -27.30
N ILE A 1115 -10.70 21.80 -27.61
CA ILE A 1115 -11.30 21.97 -28.95
C ILE A 1115 -11.39 20.65 -29.73
N ARG A 1116 -12.59 20.12 -30.02
CA ARG A 1116 -13.73 20.82 -30.65
C ARG A 1116 -15.08 20.16 -30.35
#